data_AF-A0A933PG13-F1
#
_entry.id   AF-A0A933PG13-F1
#
_cell.length_a   1.000
_cell.length_b   1.000
_cell.length_c   1.000
_cell.angle_alpha   90.00
_cell.angle_beta   90.00
_cell.angle_gamma   90.00
#
_symmetry.space_group_name_H-M   'P 1'
#
loop_
_entity.id
_entity.type
_entity.pdbx_description
1 polymer ?
#
loop_
_entity_poly.entity_id
_entity_poly.type
_entity_poly.pdbx_seq_one_letter_code
_entity_poly.pdbx_strand_id
1 'polypeptide(L)'
;MSAQRCTQPGCTGTILDGYCDVCGLPAATGAGGASAVGGSVPGASAAPGASSLPSSVPLPPTSLPASSAPVGPTSSTRSSVTSSSNRLASAPIGSVRAKGTRATRKVGTSSTRLRGARLGAGLTTIPPIPEIDPNAAIMKNPQVPEDRRYCPSCGKPVGRTREGRPGRTEGFCPNCRTPFDFAPKLKPGDLVAGQYEVAGCLAHGGLGWIYMARDKNVSDRWVVLKGLLNSGDPDAYAAAVAERQFLAQVTHPLIVEIYNFVLHEGAGYIVMEYVGGTSLKSILKDRMRAAGGRYDAIPVDQAIAYLVEILPAFQYLHDLGLIYCDFKPDNMIQVGDAVKLIDMGGVRRIGDMDSAIYGTVGYQAPEVPDVGPSIASDIYTIGRTLTVLVMEFRGYQSTYVASLPPVADVPVFAAHDSLYRLLAKACAPDPADRFQSADELRVQLLGVLREIVAAAGDSSVALHSAPSVLFEAPVVSGDDLTWEELPALRVDTGDRMASWLAALSVADPAERVKALHRAPEETVEIHLATARAAVEAGRYDIADGAIAKVLADDPWEWRAVWLQGLAALAKNDAVAARASFNAVYGQVPGELAPKLALGLACETSGESDVAQSLYATCARTDANYTAPAAFGLCRLRRARGDLDGALAALDLVPSTSRAFVEARRQRAGLLAASGRGLNSLAAAMDSISAVTIDPLDRARLTANVLDVALAKVLSDGADEKIRIDGHAATEPHLRDGLEAAYRQLAQMSDDGEERVRLVDQANRVRRWTLR
;
A
#
# COMPACT_ATOMS: atom_id res chain seq x y z
N MET A 1 -17.15 -53.25 -26.90
CA MET A 1 -17.39 -52.49 -28.14
C MET A 1 -16.06 -52.37 -28.88
N SER A 2 -15.94 -52.94 -30.09
CA SER A 2 -14.70 -52.86 -30.89
C SER A 2 -14.47 -51.43 -31.40
N ALA A 3 -13.26 -50.89 -31.21
CA ALA A 3 -12.87 -49.59 -31.75
C ALA A 3 -12.83 -49.65 -33.29
N GLN A 4 -13.52 -48.73 -33.96
CA GLN A 4 -13.65 -48.71 -35.42
C GLN A 4 -12.33 -48.16 -36.01
N ARG A 5 -11.72 -48.79 -37.02
CA ARG A 5 -10.48 -48.26 -37.62
C ARG A 5 -10.73 -46.96 -38.39
N CYS A 6 -9.76 -46.04 -38.36
CA CYS A 6 -9.80 -44.80 -39.12
C CYS A 6 -9.82 -45.10 -40.62
N THR A 7 -10.70 -44.42 -41.35
CA THR A 7 -10.89 -44.59 -42.79
C THR A 7 -10.02 -43.65 -43.64
N GLN A 8 -9.15 -42.86 -43.01
CA GLN A 8 -8.28 -41.92 -43.70
C GLN A 8 -7.10 -42.64 -44.37
N PRO A 9 -6.81 -42.36 -45.66
CA PRO A 9 -5.71 -43.02 -46.37
C PRO A 9 -4.38 -42.87 -45.62
N GLY A 10 -3.74 -43.99 -45.28
CA GLY A 10 -2.46 -44.02 -44.57
C GLY A 10 -2.52 -43.88 -43.04
N CYS A 11 -3.72 -43.73 -42.44
CA CYS A 11 -3.86 -43.62 -40.99
C CYS A 11 -4.07 -45.00 -40.33
N THR A 12 -3.20 -45.37 -39.39
CA THR A 12 -3.29 -46.64 -38.63
C THR A 12 -4.20 -46.58 -37.40
N GLY A 13 -4.78 -45.42 -37.11
CA GLY A 13 -5.52 -45.17 -35.88
C GLY A 13 -6.92 -45.77 -35.81
N THR A 14 -7.52 -45.70 -34.64
CA THR A 14 -8.90 -46.07 -34.34
C THR A 14 -9.75 -44.86 -33.95
N ILE A 15 -11.02 -44.89 -34.35
CA ILE A 15 -12.05 -43.91 -34.00
C ILE A 15 -12.47 -44.13 -32.56
N LEU A 16 -12.24 -43.12 -31.74
CA LEU A 16 -12.62 -43.05 -30.34
C LEU A 16 -13.31 -41.70 -30.09
N ASP A 17 -14.49 -41.73 -29.48
CA ASP A 17 -15.30 -40.55 -29.18
C ASP A 17 -15.61 -39.67 -30.43
N GLY A 18 -15.81 -40.34 -31.58
CA GLY A 18 -16.16 -39.71 -32.85
C GLY A 18 -14.97 -39.22 -33.69
N TYR A 19 -13.72 -39.38 -33.22
CA TYR A 19 -12.50 -38.92 -33.91
C TYR A 19 -11.37 -39.96 -33.86
N CYS A 20 -10.48 -39.95 -34.85
CA CYS A 20 -9.32 -40.83 -34.88
C CYS A 20 -8.26 -40.45 -33.85
N ASP A 21 -7.76 -41.43 -33.11
CA ASP A 21 -6.67 -41.31 -32.12
C ASP A 21 -5.27 -41.06 -32.70
N VAL A 22 -5.04 -41.28 -34.00
CA VAL A 22 -3.75 -41.03 -34.68
C VAL A 22 -3.80 -39.74 -35.51
N CYS A 23 -4.86 -39.51 -36.30
CA CYS A 23 -4.94 -38.35 -37.20
C CYS A 23 -5.95 -37.27 -36.81
N GLY A 24 -6.76 -37.48 -35.76
CA GLY A 24 -7.71 -36.48 -35.26
C GLY A 24 -8.93 -36.18 -36.15
N LEU A 25 -9.14 -36.93 -37.23
CA LEU A 25 -10.28 -36.73 -38.15
C LEU A 25 -11.55 -37.45 -37.65
N PRO A 26 -12.76 -36.87 -37.85
CA PRO A 26 -14.01 -37.48 -37.39
C PRO A 26 -14.33 -38.79 -38.13
N ALA A 27 -15.12 -39.64 -37.51
CA ALA A 27 -15.65 -40.87 -38.12
C ALA A 27 -16.47 -40.54 -39.37
N ALA A 28 -16.18 -41.19 -40.50
CA ALA A 28 -16.96 -41.01 -41.72
C ALA A 28 -18.39 -41.54 -41.52
N THR A 29 -19.40 -40.67 -41.63
CA THR A 29 -20.82 -41.06 -41.60
C THR A 29 -21.23 -41.64 -42.96
N GLY A 30 -21.73 -42.88 -42.97
CA GLY A 30 -22.22 -43.55 -44.18
C GLY A 30 -23.49 -42.90 -44.74
N ALA A 31 -23.55 -42.75 -46.06
CA ALA A 31 -24.56 -42.01 -46.83
C ALA A 31 -25.94 -42.71 -46.93
N GLY A 32 -27.01 -41.91 -46.95
CA GLY A 32 -28.29 -42.24 -47.60
C GLY A 32 -28.45 -41.43 -48.90
N GLY A 33 -28.69 -42.13 -50.02
CA GLY A 33 -28.86 -41.56 -51.37
C GLY A 33 -30.22 -40.88 -51.58
N ALA A 34 -30.60 -40.31 -52.72
CA ALA A 34 -29.98 -40.01 -54.00
C ALA A 34 -30.94 -39.05 -54.74
N SER A 35 -30.44 -38.13 -55.57
CA SER A 35 -30.96 -37.88 -56.93
C SER A 35 -30.07 -36.87 -57.67
N ALA A 36 -29.88 -37.13 -58.96
CA ALA A 36 -29.01 -36.44 -59.90
C ALA A 36 -29.64 -35.13 -60.45
N VAL A 37 -28.81 -34.23 -60.99
CA VAL A 37 -28.73 -33.86 -62.43
C VAL A 37 -27.76 -32.67 -62.61
N GLY A 38 -26.74 -32.88 -63.45
CA GLY A 38 -26.33 -31.97 -64.53
C GLY A 38 -25.53 -30.69 -64.22
N GLY A 39 -24.24 -30.70 -64.61
CA GLY A 39 -23.77 -29.78 -65.65
C GLY A 39 -22.98 -28.52 -65.26
N SER A 40 -21.73 -28.52 -65.73
CA SER A 40 -20.93 -27.38 -66.24
C SER A 40 -20.13 -26.47 -65.28
N VAL A 41 -18.81 -26.48 -65.54
CA VAL A 41 -17.75 -25.48 -65.26
C VAL A 41 -17.83 -24.45 -66.42
N PRO A 42 -17.47 -23.13 -66.32
CA PRO A 42 -16.15 -22.68 -65.87
C PRO A 42 -15.99 -21.26 -65.27
N GLY A 43 -14.77 -20.97 -64.80
CA GLY A 43 -14.11 -19.72 -65.21
C GLY A 43 -13.73 -18.70 -64.12
N ALA A 44 -12.42 -18.69 -63.84
CA ALA A 44 -11.56 -17.58 -63.43
C ALA A 44 -12.11 -16.12 -63.45
N SER A 45 -11.63 -15.33 -62.47
CA SER A 45 -10.81 -14.11 -62.64
C SER A 45 -11.21 -12.88 -61.79
N ALA A 46 -10.18 -12.30 -61.16
CA ALA A 46 -9.87 -10.89 -60.95
C ALA A 46 -10.83 -9.93 -60.19
N ALA A 47 -10.26 -9.27 -59.17
CA ALA A 47 -10.63 -7.94 -58.64
C ALA A 47 -10.51 -6.83 -59.74
N PRO A 48 -10.89 -5.53 -59.55
CA PRO A 48 -11.15 -4.75 -58.33
C PRO A 48 -12.36 -3.78 -58.40
N GLY A 49 -12.60 -2.95 -57.37
CA GLY A 49 -13.41 -1.72 -57.54
C GLY A 49 -14.17 -1.24 -56.29
N ALA A 50 -13.77 -0.08 -55.79
CA ALA A 50 -14.39 0.65 -54.68
C ALA A 50 -15.76 1.26 -55.04
N SER A 51 -16.65 1.43 -54.05
CA SER A 51 -17.26 2.74 -53.72
C SER A 51 -18.40 2.65 -52.66
N SER A 52 -18.36 3.65 -51.77
CA SER A 52 -19.49 4.39 -51.16
C SER A 52 -20.40 3.78 -50.09
N LEU A 53 -20.41 4.50 -48.95
CA LEU A 53 -21.40 4.59 -47.86
C LEU A 53 -22.85 4.77 -48.37
N PRO A 54 -23.85 4.53 -47.49
CA PRO A 54 -24.51 5.68 -46.88
C PRO A 54 -24.84 5.55 -45.38
N SER A 55 -25.07 6.71 -44.78
CA SER A 55 -25.28 7.00 -43.36
C SER A 55 -26.68 6.68 -42.80
N SER A 56 -26.69 6.39 -41.49
CA SER A 56 -27.60 6.87 -40.42
C SER A 56 -29.12 6.84 -40.59
N VAL A 57 -29.84 6.21 -39.64
CA VAL A 57 -31.04 6.73 -38.91
C VAL A 57 -31.24 5.93 -37.58
N PRO A 58 -31.75 6.55 -36.48
CA PRO A 58 -31.65 6.08 -35.08
C PRO A 58 -32.98 5.55 -34.49
N LEU A 59 -33.02 5.13 -33.20
CA LEU A 59 -34.16 5.05 -32.24
C LEU A 59 -33.76 4.24 -30.97
N PRO A 60 -34.51 4.21 -29.84
CA PRO A 60 -35.05 5.27 -28.97
C PRO A 60 -34.70 5.05 -27.45
N PRO A 61 -35.14 5.94 -26.51
CA PRO A 61 -34.96 5.74 -25.07
C PRO A 61 -36.20 5.10 -24.42
N THR A 62 -35.99 4.29 -23.36
CA THR A 62 -37.07 3.76 -22.52
C THR A 62 -36.72 3.83 -21.04
N SER A 63 -37.71 4.26 -20.26
CA SER A 63 -37.69 4.54 -18.84
C SER A 63 -38.71 3.68 -18.09
N LEU A 64 -38.40 3.36 -16.81
CA LEU A 64 -39.29 2.94 -15.68
C LEU A 64 -39.73 1.45 -15.63
N PRO A 65 -40.12 0.86 -14.46
CA PRO A 65 -40.57 1.52 -13.21
C PRO A 65 -40.05 0.98 -11.85
N ALA A 66 -40.39 1.73 -10.81
CA ALA A 66 -40.28 1.43 -9.39
C ALA A 66 -41.30 0.37 -8.92
N SER A 67 -40.94 -0.39 -7.89
CA SER A 67 -41.81 -1.33 -7.15
C SER A 67 -41.56 -1.23 -5.65
N SER A 68 -42.64 -0.99 -4.90
CA SER A 68 -42.80 -0.92 -3.44
C SER A 68 -43.23 -2.28 -2.86
N ALA A 69 -42.60 -2.83 -1.81
CA ALA A 69 -43.05 -2.92 -0.39
C ALA A 69 -42.59 -4.30 0.19
N PRO A 70 -42.53 -4.60 1.53
CA PRO A 70 -43.16 -3.93 2.67
C PRO A 70 -42.26 -3.60 3.88
N VAL A 71 -42.85 -2.82 4.79
CA VAL A 71 -42.30 -2.28 6.05
C VAL A 71 -42.50 -3.25 7.22
N GLY A 72 -41.48 -3.37 8.09
CA GLY A 72 -41.53 -3.95 9.45
C GLY A 72 -40.33 -3.44 10.28
N PRO A 73 -40.43 -3.29 11.62
CA PRO A 73 -39.91 -2.08 12.27
C PRO A 73 -38.56 -2.18 13.01
N THR A 74 -37.99 -0.99 13.21
CA THR A 74 -37.13 -0.52 14.32
C THR A 74 -35.60 -0.74 14.30
N SER A 75 -34.92 0.41 14.16
CA SER A 75 -33.82 0.88 15.01
C SER A 75 -32.42 0.27 14.83
N SER A 76 -31.70 0.77 13.82
CA SER A 76 -30.33 1.27 14.05
C SER A 76 -30.03 2.41 13.09
N THR A 77 -29.80 3.59 13.64
CA THR A 77 -29.32 4.78 12.95
C THR A 77 -27.92 4.51 12.37
N ARG A 78 -27.85 4.10 11.10
CA ARG A 78 -26.61 4.23 10.31
C ARG A 78 -26.48 5.69 9.87
N SER A 79 -25.81 6.50 10.67
CA SER A 79 -25.20 7.74 10.18
C SER A 79 -23.93 7.37 9.41
N SER A 80 -24.05 7.14 8.10
CA SER A 80 -22.92 6.83 7.21
C SER A 80 -22.23 8.11 6.72
N VAL A 81 -21.74 8.95 7.64
CA VAL A 81 -20.78 9.99 7.28
C VAL A 81 -19.42 9.30 7.16
N THR A 82 -18.92 9.16 5.93
CA THR A 82 -17.68 8.45 5.64
C THR A 82 -16.47 9.27 6.12
N SER A 83 -15.65 8.69 7.01
CA SER A 83 -14.42 9.30 7.54
C SER A 83 -13.23 9.23 6.55
N SER A 84 -13.40 8.61 5.38
CA SER A 84 -12.34 8.46 4.38
C SER A 84 -12.05 9.78 3.67
N SER A 85 -10.76 10.09 3.57
CA SER A 85 -10.27 11.29 2.90
C SER A 85 -10.33 11.20 1.36
N ASN A 86 -10.51 9.99 0.80
CA ASN A 86 -10.60 9.77 -0.67
C ASN A 86 -11.78 10.50 -1.33
N ARG A 87 -12.79 10.91 -0.54
CA ARG A 87 -13.93 11.70 -1.04
C ARG A 87 -13.61 13.18 -1.26
N LEU A 88 -12.51 13.67 -0.69
CA LEU A 88 -12.13 15.07 -0.76
C LEU A 88 -11.61 15.39 -2.16
N ALA A 89 -11.84 16.64 -2.60
CA ALA A 89 -11.23 17.15 -3.82
C ALA A 89 -9.69 17.03 -3.73
N SER A 90 -9.05 16.84 -4.87
CA SER A 90 -7.60 16.71 -4.99
C SER A 90 -7.08 17.69 -6.03
N ALA A 91 -5.98 18.37 -5.75
CA ALA A 91 -5.31 19.23 -6.71
C ALA A 91 -4.80 18.40 -7.90
N PRO A 92 -4.83 18.94 -9.14
CA PRO A 92 -4.35 18.23 -10.32
C PRO A 92 -2.83 18.03 -10.24
N ILE A 93 -2.39 16.78 -10.36
CA ILE A 93 -0.99 16.35 -10.39
C ILE A 93 -0.83 15.22 -11.40
N GLY A 94 0.37 15.07 -11.94
CA GLY A 94 0.74 13.97 -12.83
C GLY A 94 0.01 14.02 -14.17
N SER A 95 -0.47 12.87 -14.64
CA SER A 95 -1.15 12.72 -15.94
C SER A 95 -2.34 13.66 -16.12
N VAL A 96 -3.05 14.00 -15.04
CA VAL A 96 -4.19 14.94 -15.03
C VAL A 96 -3.74 16.37 -15.40
N ARG A 97 -2.50 16.73 -15.09
CA ARG A 97 -1.90 18.04 -15.38
C ARG A 97 -1.11 18.04 -16.70
N ALA A 98 -0.59 16.89 -17.12
CA ALA A 98 0.29 16.78 -18.28
C ALA A 98 -0.47 16.78 -19.62
N LYS A 99 0.19 17.30 -20.67
CA LYS A 99 -0.23 17.13 -22.08
C LYS A 99 0.60 16.02 -22.74
N GLY A 100 0.44 14.79 -22.26
CA GLY A 100 1.17 13.60 -22.71
C GLY A 100 1.96 12.90 -21.59
N THR A 101 2.45 11.71 -21.85
CA THR A 101 3.27 10.92 -20.92
C THR A 101 4.74 11.34 -21.00
N ARG A 102 5.35 11.68 -19.87
CA ARG A 102 6.80 11.92 -19.74
C ARG A 102 7.35 11.06 -18.60
N ALA A 103 8.54 10.51 -18.80
CA ALA A 103 9.30 9.91 -17.72
C ALA A 103 9.66 11.00 -16.71
N THR A 104 9.27 10.80 -15.45
CA THR A 104 9.53 11.73 -14.36
C THR A 104 11.00 11.66 -13.94
N ARG A 105 11.50 12.72 -13.30
CA ARG A 105 12.87 12.74 -12.80
C ARG A 105 12.97 11.83 -11.56
N LYS A 106 13.99 10.97 -11.51
CA LYS A 106 14.29 10.16 -10.32
C LYS A 106 14.64 11.08 -9.15
N VAL A 107 13.90 10.99 -8.04
CA VAL A 107 14.34 11.52 -6.74
C VAL A 107 15.34 10.52 -6.17
N GLY A 108 16.51 10.99 -5.78
CA GLY A 108 17.59 10.13 -5.29
C GLY A 108 17.24 9.51 -3.94
N THR A 109 16.87 8.23 -3.90
CA THR A 109 16.79 7.48 -2.63
C THR A 109 18.12 6.76 -2.40
N SER A 110 18.92 7.25 -1.44
CA SER A 110 20.11 6.53 -0.99
C SER A 110 19.68 5.24 -0.26
N SER A 111 19.96 4.07 -0.83
CA SER A 111 19.60 2.80 -0.22
C SER A 111 20.46 2.53 1.03
N THR A 112 19.83 2.59 2.21
CA THR A 112 20.43 2.07 3.45
C THR A 112 20.23 0.56 3.48
N ARG A 113 21.30 -0.19 3.19
CA ARG A 113 21.36 -1.65 3.37
C ARG A 113 21.17 -1.98 4.86
N LEU A 114 19.98 -2.45 5.23
CA LEU A 114 19.74 -3.05 6.55
C LEU A 114 20.06 -4.55 6.48
N ARG A 115 20.86 -5.01 7.45
CA ARG A 115 21.17 -6.43 7.69
C ARG A 115 20.12 -7.03 8.63
N GLY A 116 19.69 -8.25 8.34
CA GLY A 116 19.01 -9.14 9.28
C GLY A 116 17.63 -9.57 8.80
N ALA A 117 17.56 -10.76 8.21
CA ALA A 117 16.32 -11.44 7.82
C ALA A 117 15.47 -11.72 9.06
N ARG A 118 14.39 -10.96 9.22
CA ARG A 118 13.19 -11.39 9.95
C ARG A 118 11.99 -10.80 9.23
N LEU A 119 11.21 -11.66 8.59
CA LEU A 119 9.91 -11.31 8.03
C LEU A 119 9.09 -10.50 9.06
N GLY A 120 8.60 -9.33 8.65
CA GLY A 120 7.81 -8.44 9.50
C GLY A 120 8.47 -7.11 9.86
N ALA A 121 9.73 -6.86 9.47
CA ALA A 121 10.44 -5.59 9.67
C ALA A 121 10.49 -5.11 11.15
N GLY A 122 10.32 -6.04 12.11
CA GLY A 122 10.19 -5.72 13.53
C GLY A 122 8.86 -5.08 13.94
N LEU A 123 7.88 -4.99 13.03
CA LEU A 123 6.57 -4.38 13.23
C LEU A 123 5.44 -5.41 13.34
N THR A 124 5.56 -6.55 12.66
CA THR A 124 4.60 -7.66 12.76
C THR A 124 5.33 -9.00 12.83
N THR A 125 4.60 -10.06 13.19
CA THR A 125 5.12 -11.43 13.24
C THR A 125 4.44 -12.28 12.18
N ILE A 126 5.25 -12.91 11.32
CA ILE A 126 4.79 -13.94 10.38
C ILE A 126 5.15 -15.32 10.94
N PRO A 127 4.19 -16.25 11.07
CA PRO A 127 4.47 -17.61 11.49
C PRO A 127 5.46 -18.29 10.52
N PRO A 128 6.54 -18.94 11.02
CA PRO A 128 7.49 -19.59 10.15
C PRO A 128 6.88 -20.82 9.48
N ILE A 129 7.28 -21.08 8.23
CA ILE A 129 6.89 -22.29 7.50
C ILE A 129 8.02 -23.31 7.57
N PRO A 130 7.77 -24.54 8.05
CA PRO A 130 8.83 -25.54 8.12
C PRO A 130 9.35 -25.87 6.72
N GLU A 131 10.66 -26.08 6.63
CA GLU A 131 11.27 -26.55 5.39
C GLU A 131 10.73 -27.95 5.04
N ILE A 132 10.32 -28.11 3.80
CA ILE A 132 9.76 -29.35 3.27
C ILE A 132 10.93 -30.23 2.84
N ASP A 133 11.01 -31.44 3.40
CA ASP A 133 11.98 -32.45 2.96
C ASP A 133 11.80 -32.70 1.44
N PRO A 134 12.87 -32.60 0.64
CA PRO A 134 12.80 -32.80 -0.80
C PRO A 134 12.17 -34.13 -1.21
N ASN A 135 12.36 -35.22 -0.46
CA ASN A 135 11.72 -36.51 -0.79
C ASN A 135 10.21 -36.46 -0.54
N ALA A 136 9.78 -35.80 0.56
CA ALA A 136 8.38 -35.61 0.86
C ALA A 136 7.66 -34.72 -0.17
N ALA A 137 8.40 -33.83 -0.83
CA ALA A 137 7.88 -32.96 -1.88
C ALA A 137 7.61 -33.68 -3.22
N ILE A 138 8.22 -34.85 -3.45
CA ILE A 138 8.04 -35.61 -4.69
C ILE A 138 6.61 -36.16 -4.77
N MET A 139 5.94 -35.91 -5.89
CA MET A 139 4.59 -36.41 -6.15
C MET A 139 4.58 -37.93 -6.27
N LYS A 140 3.81 -38.60 -5.41
CA LYS A 140 3.64 -40.06 -5.44
C LYS A 140 2.96 -40.56 -6.73
N ASN A 141 2.02 -39.79 -7.27
CA ASN A 141 1.33 -40.11 -8.52
C ASN A 141 1.32 -38.87 -9.41
N PRO A 142 2.32 -38.70 -10.31
CA PRO A 142 2.45 -37.52 -11.14
C PRO A 142 1.41 -37.53 -12.26
N GLN A 143 0.25 -36.93 -11.98
CA GLN A 143 -0.81 -36.71 -12.95
C GLN A 143 -1.34 -35.28 -12.87
N VAL A 144 -1.54 -34.64 -14.03
CA VAL A 144 -2.23 -33.34 -14.10
C VAL A 144 -3.71 -33.55 -13.78
N PRO A 145 -4.27 -32.89 -12.76
CA PRO A 145 -5.70 -32.96 -12.45
C PRO A 145 -6.56 -32.56 -13.65
N GLU A 146 -7.72 -33.20 -13.83
CA GLU A 146 -8.56 -32.97 -15.02
C GLU A 146 -8.99 -31.52 -15.17
N ASP A 147 -9.35 -30.85 -14.08
CA ASP A 147 -9.74 -29.43 -14.04
C ASP A 147 -8.63 -28.48 -14.54
N ARG A 148 -7.38 -28.96 -14.61
CA ARG A 148 -6.20 -28.19 -15.04
C ARG A 148 -5.69 -28.54 -16.44
N ARG A 149 -6.35 -29.43 -17.18
CA ARG A 149 -5.92 -29.83 -18.53
C ARG A 149 -6.49 -28.90 -19.59
N TYR A 150 -5.70 -28.03 -20.20
CA TYR A 150 -6.18 -27.12 -21.25
C TYR A 150 -5.38 -27.31 -22.51
N CYS A 151 -6.03 -27.11 -23.67
CA CYS A 151 -5.36 -27.18 -24.95
C CYS A 151 -4.28 -26.09 -25.01
N PRO A 152 -3.02 -26.43 -25.32
CA PRO A 152 -1.93 -25.45 -25.36
C PRO A 152 -2.10 -24.41 -26.47
N SER A 153 -2.90 -24.70 -27.51
CA SER A 153 -3.13 -23.77 -28.63
C SER A 153 -4.40 -22.94 -28.48
N CYS A 154 -5.55 -23.54 -28.17
CA CYS A 154 -6.83 -22.82 -28.15
C CYS A 154 -7.40 -22.57 -26.74
N GLY A 155 -6.71 -22.99 -25.68
CA GLY A 155 -7.11 -22.76 -24.29
C GLY A 155 -8.37 -23.52 -23.84
N LYS A 156 -9.02 -24.32 -24.70
CA LYS A 156 -10.23 -25.06 -24.33
C LYS A 156 -9.91 -26.27 -23.42
N PRO A 157 -10.83 -26.67 -22.53
CA PRO A 157 -10.71 -27.89 -21.73
C PRO A 157 -10.48 -29.14 -22.60
N VAL A 158 -9.45 -29.95 -22.26
CA VAL A 158 -9.11 -31.20 -22.95
C VAL A 158 -8.84 -32.33 -21.96
N GLY A 159 -9.01 -33.59 -22.36
CA GLY A 159 -8.73 -34.71 -21.45
C GLY A 159 -9.61 -34.68 -20.18
N ARG A 160 -10.89 -34.32 -20.33
CA ARG A 160 -11.92 -34.35 -19.27
C ARG A 160 -12.66 -35.70 -19.27
N THR A 161 -13.17 -36.08 -18.12
CA THR A 161 -14.08 -37.22 -17.95
C THR A 161 -15.30 -37.06 -18.84
N ARG A 162 -15.67 -38.14 -19.53
CA ARG A 162 -16.89 -38.25 -20.34
C ARG A 162 -17.51 -39.62 -20.12
N GLU A 163 -18.82 -39.66 -19.90
CA GLU A 163 -19.59 -40.92 -19.78
C GLU A 163 -18.98 -41.92 -18.76
N GLY A 164 -18.47 -41.41 -17.64
CA GLY A 164 -17.85 -42.22 -16.59
C GLY A 164 -16.44 -42.76 -16.92
N ARG A 165 -15.87 -42.43 -18.09
CA ARG A 165 -14.47 -42.73 -18.42
C ARG A 165 -13.55 -41.59 -17.98
N PRO A 166 -12.45 -41.87 -17.27
CA PRO A 166 -11.46 -40.87 -16.90
C PRO A 166 -10.94 -40.14 -18.14
N GLY A 167 -10.74 -38.83 -18.00
CA GLY A 167 -10.13 -38.03 -19.03
C GLY A 167 -8.71 -38.50 -19.36
N ARG A 168 -8.38 -38.55 -20.64
CA ARG A 168 -7.04 -38.96 -21.09
C ARG A 168 -5.99 -37.91 -20.74
N THR A 169 -4.77 -38.36 -20.49
CA THR A 169 -3.60 -37.50 -20.27
C THR A 169 -2.90 -37.13 -21.58
N GLU A 170 -3.18 -37.82 -22.67
CA GLU A 170 -2.65 -37.55 -24.00
C GLU A 170 -3.74 -37.72 -25.07
N GLY A 171 -3.57 -37.03 -26.21
CA GLY A 171 -4.47 -37.12 -27.36
C GLY A 171 -4.53 -35.83 -28.16
N PHE A 172 -5.64 -35.60 -28.85
CA PHE A 172 -5.84 -34.42 -29.69
C PHE A 172 -6.97 -33.54 -29.15
N CYS A 173 -6.79 -32.22 -29.21
CA CYS A 173 -7.85 -31.29 -28.84
C CYS A 173 -9.07 -31.49 -29.76
N PRO A 174 -10.28 -31.71 -29.23
CA PRO A 174 -11.46 -31.91 -30.05
C PRO A 174 -11.89 -30.64 -30.82
N ASN A 175 -11.37 -29.47 -30.42
CA ASN A 175 -11.71 -28.19 -31.05
C ASN A 175 -10.73 -27.80 -32.16
N CYS A 176 -9.43 -27.75 -31.87
CA CYS A 176 -8.41 -27.28 -32.82
C CYS A 176 -7.46 -28.38 -33.31
N ARG A 177 -7.65 -29.63 -32.85
CA ARG A 177 -6.82 -30.81 -33.19
C ARG A 177 -5.34 -30.69 -32.85
N THR A 178 -4.93 -29.70 -32.05
CA THR A 178 -3.58 -29.65 -31.51
C THR A 178 -3.37 -30.85 -30.59
N PRO A 179 -2.27 -31.62 -30.76
CA PRO A 179 -1.94 -32.68 -29.81
C PRO A 179 -1.69 -32.09 -28.42
N PHE A 180 -2.12 -32.81 -27.39
CA PHE A 180 -1.80 -32.52 -26.00
C PHE A 180 -1.20 -33.77 -25.37
N ASP A 181 -0.21 -33.57 -24.51
CA ASP A 181 0.40 -34.63 -23.72
C ASP A 181 0.76 -34.04 -22.34
N PHE A 182 0.11 -34.57 -21.31
CA PHE A 182 0.29 -34.19 -19.92
C PHE A 182 1.15 -35.21 -19.14
N ALA A 183 1.75 -36.20 -19.81
CA ALA A 183 2.63 -37.16 -19.16
C ALA A 183 3.99 -36.52 -18.80
N PRO A 184 4.62 -36.94 -17.68
CA PRO A 184 6.00 -36.59 -17.38
C PRO A 184 6.95 -37.00 -18.50
N LYS A 185 7.83 -36.08 -18.90
CA LYS A 185 8.87 -36.30 -19.92
C LYS A 185 10.12 -36.96 -19.34
N LEU A 186 10.43 -36.69 -18.07
CA LEU A 186 11.49 -37.36 -17.32
C LEU A 186 10.91 -38.32 -16.29
N LYS A 187 11.59 -39.42 -16.07
CA LYS A 187 11.24 -40.49 -15.14
C LYS A 187 12.27 -40.58 -14.01
N PRO A 188 11.88 -41.07 -12.82
CA PRO A 188 12.83 -41.39 -11.77
C PRO A 188 13.93 -42.33 -12.28
N GLY A 189 15.19 -41.98 -12.00
CA GLY A 189 16.39 -42.68 -12.45
C GLY A 189 17.02 -42.14 -13.74
N ASP A 190 16.34 -41.26 -14.49
CA ASP A 190 16.93 -40.64 -15.68
C ASP A 190 18.12 -39.75 -15.28
N LEU A 191 19.22 -39.86 -16.02
CA LEU A 191 20.43 -39.05 -15.81
C LEU A 191 20.52 -37.94 -16.86
N VAL A 192 19.98 -36.77 -16.53
CA VAL A 192 19.95 -35.61 -17.42
C VAL A 192 21.35 -35.02 -17.57
N ALA A 193 21.80 -34.86 -18.82
CA ALA A 193 23.12 -34.37 -19.21
C ALA A 193 24.30 -35.05 -18.48
N GLY A 194 24.15 -36.32 -18.07
CA GLY A 194 25.19 -37.06 -17.35
C GLY A 194 25.44 -36.58 -15.92
N GLN A 195 24.64 -35.64 -15.38
CA GLN A 195 24.90 -34.97 -14.11
C GLN A 195 23.72 -35.01 -13.14
N TYR A 196 22.50 -34.85 -13.63
CA TYR A 196 21.33 -34.67 -12.76
C TYR A 196 20.46 -35.93 -12.76
N GLU A 197 20.52 -36.69 -11.66
CA GLU A 197 19.70 -37.90 -11.50
C GLU A 197 18.29 -37.52 -11.04
N VAL A 198 17.29 -37.75 -11.89
CA VAL A 198 15.89 -37.39 -11.63
C VAL A 198 15.32 -38.29 -10.54
N ALA A 199 14.75 -37.69 -9.51
CA ALA A 199 14.09 -38.40 -8.41
C ALA A 199 12.57 -38.50 -8.63
N GLY A 200 11.96 -37.54 -9.33
CA GLY A 200 10.53 -37.57 -9.66
C GLY A 200 9.96 -36.19 -9.97
N CYS A 201 8.64 -36.10 -10.10
CA CYS A 201 7.95 -34.84 -10.36
C CYS A 201 7.62 -34.11 -9.06
N LEU A 202 7.82 -32.79 -9.05
CA LEU A 202 7.50 -31.90 -7.94
C LEU A 202 6.14 -31.20 -8.17
N ALA A 203 5.93 -30.69 -9.38
CA ALA A 203 4.72 -29.94 -9.74
C ALA A 203 4.49 -29.94 -11.25
N HIS A 204 3.32 -29.48 -11.69
CA HIS A 204 3.01 -29.20 -13.09
C HIS A 204 2.51 -27.76 -13.25
N GLY A 205 3.12 -27.00 -14.15
CA GLY A 205 2.82 -25.59 -14.43
C GLY A 205 2.58 -25.30 -15.92
N GLY A 206 2.58 -24.02 -16.29
CA GLY A 206 2.30 -23.57 -17.67
C GLY A 206 3.35 -24.01 -18.71
N LEU A 207 4.59 -24.26 -18.27
CA LEU A 207 5.70 -24.73 -19.11
C LEU A 207 5.92 -26.26 -19.00
N GLY A 208 4.96 -26.98 -18.40
CA GLY A 208 5.00 -28.42 -18.20
C GLY A 208 5.42 -28.84 -16.80
N TRP A 209 5.95 -30.06 -16.71
CA TRP A 209 6.39 -30.68 -15.46
C TRP A 209 7.67 -30.04 -14.90
N ILE A 210 7.70 -29.95 -13.57
CA ILE A 210 8.84 -29.53 -12.77
C ILE A 210 9.33 -30.77 -12.03
N TYR A 211 10.62 -31.07 -12.13
CA TYR A 211 11.23 -32.30 -11.61
C TYR A 211 12.19 -32.01 -10.48
N MET A 212 12.25 -32.91 -9.50
CA MET A 212 13.28 -32.96 -8.48
C MET A 212 14.43 -33.85 -8.97
N ALA A 213 15.68 -33.44 -8.79
CA ALA A 213 16.85 -34.25 -9.11
C ALA A 213 18.01 -34.03 -8.13
N ARG A 214 18.98 -34.94 -8.18
CA ARG A 214 20.25 -34.86 -7.45
C ARG A 214 21.37 -34.45 -8.39
N ASP A 215 22.10 -33.40 -8.04
CA ASP A 215 23.29 -32.95 -8.78
C ASP A 215 24.51 -33.77 -8.35
N LYS A 216 24.91 -34.74 -9.19
CA LYS A 216 26.01 -35.68 -8.90
C LYS A 216 27.38 -35.02 -8.83
N ASN A 217 27.54 -33.84 -9.42
CA ASN A 217 28.82 -33.14 -9.42
C ASN A 217 29.00 -32.26 -8.17
N VAL A 218 27.93 -32.03 -7.39
CA VAL A 218 27.95 -31.13 -6.24
C VAL A 218 27.32 -31.82 -5.03
N SER A 219 28.02 -32.83 -4.50
CA SER A 219 27.68 -33.53 -3.25
C SER A 219 26.22 -34.01 -3.15
N ASP A 220 25.66 -34.50 -4.27
CA ASP A 220 24.26 -34.95 -4.34
C ASP A 220 23.26 -33.89 -3.86
N ARG A 221 23.54 -32.59 -4.01
CA ARG A 221 22.56 -31.56 -3.62
C ARG A 221 21.27 -31.69 -4.42
N TRP A 222 20.17 -31.29 -3.80
CA TRP A 222 18.87 -31.25 -4.48
C TRP A 222 18.77 -30.05 -5.41
N VAL A 223 18.25 -30.30 -6.61
CA VAL A 223 18.01 -29.29 -7.64
C VAL A 223 16.65 -29.52 -8.28
N VAL A 224 16.13 -28.47 -8.91
CA VAL A 224 14.87 -28.52 -9.67
C VAL A 224 15.17 -28.36 -11.15
N LEU A 225 14.54 -29.21 -11.98
CA LEU A 225 14.59 -29.10 -13.43
C LEU A 225 13.24 -28.63 -13.97
N LYS A 226 13.26 -27.62 -14.84
CA LYS A 226 12.07 -27.11 -15.53
C LYS A 226 12.33 -27.06 -17.03
N GLY A 227 11.42 -27.62 -17.82
CA GLY A 227 11.52 -27.63 -19.28
C GLY A 227 11.45 -26.21 -19.87
N LEU A 228 12.23 -25.98 -20.92
CA LEU A 228 12.17 -24.79 -21.76
C LEU A 228 11.17 -25.01 -22.91
N LEU A 229 10.37 -24.00 -23.24
CA LEU A 229 9.50 -24.04 -24.43
C LEU A 229 10.36 -24.18 -25.70
N ASN A 230 9.99 -25.14 -26.55
CA ASN A 230 10.51 -25.42 -27.90
C ASN A 230 12.00 -25.70 -28.00
N SER A 231 12.38 -26.97 -28.05
CA SER A 231 13.79 -27.35 -28.25
C SER A 231 14.00 -28.64 -29.04
N GLY A 232 13.05 -29.01 -29.91
CA GLY A 232 13.27 -30.14 -30.84
C GLY A 232 14.39 -29.89 -31.86
N ASP A 233 14.81 -28.63 -32.02
CA ASP A 233 15.92 -28.19 -32.86
C ASP A 233 17.10 -27.70 -31.97
N PRO A 234 18.30 -28.29 -32.08
CA PRO A 234 19.50 -27.84 -31.37
C PRO A 234 19.83 -26.35 -31.56
N ASP A 235 19.55 -25.77 -32.73
CA ASP A 235 19.82 -24.35 -32.99
C ASP A 235 18.82 -23.45 -32.25
N ALA A 236 17.55 -23.87 -32.16
CA ALA A 236 16.53 -23.19 -31.36
C ALA A 236 16.82 -23.28 -29.84
N TYR A 237 17.39 -24.40 -29.39
CA TYR A 237 17.88 -24.52 -28.02
C TYR A 237 19.06 -23.58 -27.75
N ALA A 238 20.06 -23.55 -28.62
CA ALA A 238 21.22 -22.66 -28.47
C ALA A 238 20.80 -21.19 -28.41
N ALA A 239 19.84 -20.77 -29.25
CA ALA A 239 19.24 -19.44 -29.18
C ALA A 239 18.51 -19.21 -27.84
N ALA A 240 17.64 -20.14 -27.40
CA ALA A 240 16.90 -20.01 -26.15
C ALA A 240 17.79 -20.00 -24.89
N VAL A 241 18.95 -20.68 -24.93
CA VAL A 241 19.97 -20.61 -23.87
C VAL A 241 20.70 -19.28 -23.91
N ALA A 242 21.17 -18.83 -25.08
CA ALA A 242 21.84 -17.54 -25.23
C ALA A 242 20.95 -16.38 -24.75
N GLU A 243 19.65 -16.43 -25.06
CA GLU A 243 18.64 -15.47 -24.61
C GLU A 243 18.44 -15.45 -23.09
N ARG A 244 18.74 -16.55 -22.38
CA ARG A 244 18.50 -16.69 -20.93
C ARG A 244 19.75 -16.82 -20.09
N GLN A 245 20.93 -16.87 -20.70
CA GLN A 245 22.21 -17.07 -20.02
C GLN A 245 22.50 -15.96 -18.98
N PHE A 246 21.95 -14.77 -19.20
CA PHE A 246 22.05 -13.65 -18.25
C PHE A 246 21.40 -13.96 -16.89
N LEU A 247 20.43 -14.87 -16.83
CA LEU A 247 19.77 -15.26 -15.59
C LEU A 247 20.71 -16.03 -14.65
N ALA A 248 21.73 -16.70 -15.19
CA ALA A 248 22.76 -17.36 -14.37
C ALA A 248 23.69 -16.35 -13.66
N GLN A 249 23.68 -15.07 -14.08
CA GLN A 249 24.46 -14.00 -13.43
C GLN A 249 23.70 -13.33 -12.28
N VAL A 250 22.41 -13.63 -12.12
CA VAL A 250 21.57 -13.11 -11.04
C VAL A 250 21.93 -13.87 -9.76
N THR A 251 22.50 -13.17 -8.78
CA THR A 251 22.87 -13.76 -7.49
C THR A 251 22.35 -12.87 -6.37
N HIS A 252 21.25 -13.29 -5.75
CA HIS A 252 20.60 -12.53 -4.69
C HIS A 252 19.91 -13.49 -3.69
N PRO A 253 20.03 -13.28 -2.37
CA PRO A 253 19.51 -14.22 -1.37
C PRO A 253 17.98 -14.43 -1.42
N LEU A 254 17.24 -13.46 -1.96
CA LEU A 254 15.78 -13.52 -2.10
C LEU A 254 15.31 -13.96 -3.50
N ILE A 255 16.22 -14.42 -4.37
CA ILE A 255 15.90 -14.92 -5.72
C ILE A 255 16.42 -16.35 -5.83
N VAL A 256 15.64 -17.23 -6.45
CA VAL A 256 16.08 -18.60 -6.76
C VAL A 256 17.33 -18.59 -7.63
N GLU A 257 18.36 -19.35 -7.24
CA GLU A 257 19.58 -19.46 -8.04
C GLU A 257 19.38 -20.36 -9.26
N ILE A 258 19.82 -19.91 -10.43
CA ILE A 258 19.90 -20.73 -11.64
C ILE A 258 21.32 -21.26 -11.76
N TYR A 259 21.46 -22.58 -11.66
CA TYR A 259 22.76 -23.24 -11.67
C TYR A 259 23.24 -23.55 -13.09
N ASN A 260 22.35 -24.00 -13.97
CA ASN A 260 22.75 -24.48 -15.29
C ASN A 260 21.59 -24.50 -16.30
N PHE A 261 21.93 -24.61 -17.57
CA PHE A 261 21.02 -24.93 -18.67
C PHE A 261 21.53 -26.19 -19.36
N VAL A 262 20.67 -27.20 -19.51
CA VAL A 262 21.06 -28.51 -20.05
C VAL A 262 20.13 -29.00 -21.14
N LEU A 263 20.65 -29.88 -21.99
CA LEU A 263 19.89 -30.55 -23.04
C LEU A 263 19.82 -32.05 -22.72
N HIS A 264 18.64 -32.64 -22.87
CA HIS A 264 18.44 -34.07 -22.74
C HIS A 264 17.37 -34.54 -23.72
N GLU A 265 17.70 -35.54 -24.54
CA GLU A 265 16.81 -36.12 -25.55
C GLU A 265 16.15 -35.07 -26.48
N GLY A 266 16.90 -34.01 -26.84
CA GLY A 266 16.36 -32.94 -27.68
C GLY A 266 15.33 -32.06 -26.95
N ALA A 267 15.40 -31.96 -25.63
CA ALA A 267 14.64 -31.02 -24.82
C ALA A 267 15.57 -30.25 -23.87
N GLY A 268 15.39 -28.94 -23.82
CA GLY A 268 16.14 -28.04 -22.95
C GLY A 268 15.52 -27.94 -21.55
N TYR A 269 16.37 -27.88 -20.53
CA TYR A 269 15.97 -27.72 -19.13
C TYR A 269 16.79 -26.63 -18.45
N ILE A 270 16.13 -25.85 -17.60
CA ILE A 270 16.78 -24.99 -16.62
C ILE A 270 16.97 -25.79 -15.34
N VAL A 271 18.17 -25.76 -14.78
CA VAL A 271 18.52 -26.33 -13.48
C VAL A 271 18.62 -25.20 -12.47
N MET A 272 17.83 -25.29 -11.39
CA MET A 272 17.74 -24.24 -10.37
C MET A 272 17.73 -24.80 -8.96
N GLU A 273 17.93 -23.92 -7.98
CA GLU A 273 17.82 -24.21 -6.56
C GLU A 273 16.44 -24.83 -6.21
N TYR A 274 16.46 -25.84 -5.34
CA TYR A 274 15.24 -26.31 -4.69
C TYR A 274 14.88 -25.39 -3.52
N VAL A 275 13.72 -24.74 -3.60
CA VAL A 275 13.17 -23.92 -2.53
C VAL A 275 12.09 -24.71 -1.78
N GLY A 276 12.46 -25.32 -0.65
CA GLY A 276 11.63 -26.23 0.14
C GLY A 276 10.58 -25.55 1.02
N GLY A 277 9.76 -24.65 0.45
CA GLY A 277 8.77 -23.90 1.21
C GLY A 277 7.36 -23.96 0.65
N THR A 278 6.50 -23.06 1.14
CA THR A 278 5.12 -22.94 0.68
C THR A 278 4.92 -21.63 -0.07
N SER A 279 4.35 -21.70 -1.29
CA SER A 279 3.98 -20.49 -2.04
C SER A 279 2.89 -19.69 -1.35
N LEU A 280 2.86 -18.35 -1.51
CA LEU A 280 1.80 -17.53 -0.93
C LEU A 280 0.40 -17.95 -1.42
N LYS A 281 0.29 -18.45 -2.65
CA LYS A 281 -0.96 -19.04 -3.15
C LYS A 281 -1.38 -20.29 -2.38
N SER A 282 -0.43 -21.17 -2.06
CA SER A 282 -0.71 -22.37 -1.26
C SER A 282 -1.14 -21.97 0.15
N ILE A 283 -0.47 -20.99 0.78
CA ILE A 283 -0.87 -20.43 2.07
C ILE A 283 -2.31 -19.91 2.01
N LEU A 284 -2.66 -19.11 1.00
CA LEU A 284 -4.02 -18.60 0.81
C LEU A 284 -5.04 -19.75 0.67
N LYS A 285 -4.72 -20.79 -0.10
CA LYS A 285 -5.57 -21.97 -0.25
C LYS A 285 -5.72 -22.78 1.04
N ASP A 286 -4.66 -22.88 1.85
CA ASP A 286 -4.70 -23.54 3.15
C ASP A 286 -5.63 -22.79 4.10
N ARG A 287 -5.53 -21.46 4.14
CA ARG A 287 -6.44 -20.58 4.89
C ARG A 287 -7.89 -20.75 4.46
N MET A 288 -8.16 -20.75 3.15
CA MET A 288 -9.50 -21.00 2.62
C MET A 288 -10.05 -22.37 3.02
N ARG A 289 -9.21 -23.42 2.98
CA ARG A 289 -9.59 -24.76 3.44
C ARG A 289 -9.90 -24.79 4.92
N ALA A 290 -9.06 -24.16 5.75
CA ALA A 290 -9.28 -24.03 7.19
C ALA A 290 -10.58 -23.25 7.52
N ALA A 291 -10.94 -22.27 6.69
CA ALA A 291 -12.17 -21.49 6.80
C ALA A 291 -13.41 -22.16 6.17
N GLY A 292 -13.36 -23.47 5.90
CA GLY A 292 -14.51 -24.22 5.36
C GLY A 292 -14.89 -23.84 3.93
N GLY A 293 -13.92 -23.40 3.12
CA GLY A 293 -14.12 -22.98 1.72
C GLY A 293 -14.48 -21.50 1.56
N ARG A 294 -14.63 -20.74 2.64
CA ARG A 294 -14.76 -19.28 2.58
C ARG A 294 -13.41 -18.64 2.25
N TYR A 295 -13.43 -17.50 1.55
CA TYR A 295 -12.21 -16.73 1.34
C TYR A 295 -11.69 -16.18 2.68
N ASP A 296 -10.45 -16.51 3.02
CA ASP A 296 -9.74 -16.02 4.19
C ASP A 296 -8.42 -15.40 3.76
N ALA A 297 -8.46 -14.08 3.51
CA ALA A 297 -7.32 -13.30 3.06
C ALA A 297 -6.13 -13.40 4.04
N ILE A 298 -4.93 -13.10 3.56
CA ILE A 298 -3.79 -12.92 4.45
C ILE A 298 -4.02 -11.61 5.22
N PRO A 299 -3.76 -11.57 6.55
CA PRO A 299 -3.79 -10.33 7.32
C PRO A 299 -2.94 -9.25 6.64
N VAL A 300 -3.45 -8.02 6.61
CA VAL A 300 -2.89 -6.97 5.75
C VAL A 300 -1.44 -6.64 6.13
N ASP A 301 -1.14 -6.61 7.42
CA ASP A 301 0.20 -6.43 7.96
C ASP A 301 1.17 -7.54 7.50
N GLN A 302 0.74 -8.80 7.53
CA GLN A 302 1.54 -9.93 7.06
C GLN A 302 1.75 -9.88 5.54
N ALA A 303 0.71 -9.54 4.77
CA ALA A 303 0.82 -9.38 3.33
C ALA A 303 1.84 -8.30 2.96
N ILE A 304 1.76 -7.11 3.60
CA ILE A 304 2.74 -6.05 3.40
C ILE A 304 4.14 -6.49 3.82
N ALA A 305 4.28 -7.22 4.93
CA ALA A 305 5.58 -7.70 5.40
C ALA A 305 6.28 -8.63 4.39
N TYR A 306 5.55 -9.51 3.70
CA TYR A 306 6.13 -10.30 2.60
C TYR A 306 6.64 -9.41 1.45
N LEU A 307 5.87 -8.38 1.10
CA LEU A 307 6.20 -7.48 0.00
C LEU A 307 7.38 -6.57 0.34
N VAL A 308 7.44 -6.03 1.55
CA VAL A 308 8.57 -5.24 2.06
C VAL A 308 9.87 -6.04 2.04
N GLU A 309 9.79 -7.34 2.36
CA GLU A 309 10.95 -8.23 2.34
C GLU A 309 11.43 -8.49 0.91
N ILE A 310 10.53 -8.66 -0.07
CA ILE A 310 10.91 -9.04 -1.44
C ILE A 310 11.32 -7.87 -2.35
N LEU A 311 10.90 -6.64 -2.04
CA LEU A 311 11.20 -5.46 -2.88
C LEU A 311 12.69 -5.17 -3.14
N PRO A 312 13.63 -5.42 -2.21
CA PRO A 312 15.07 -5.34 -2.52
C PRO A 312 15.51 -6.25 -3.67
N ALA A 313 14.85 -7.40 -3.87
CA ALA A 313 15.12 -8.28 -5.01
C ALA A 313 14.71 -7.64 -6.34
N PHE A 314 13.56 -6.94 -6.36
CA PHE A 314 13.13 -6.17 -7.53
C PHE A 314 14.09 -5.02 -7.82
N GLN A 315 14.48 -4.26 -6.79
CA GLN A 315 15.46 -3.17 -6.96
C GLN A 315 16.78 -3.69 -7.54
N TYR A 316 17.28 -4.83 -7.03
CA TYR A 316 18.48 -5.47 -7.55
C TYR A 316 18.35 -5.86 -9.04
N LEU A 317 17.21 -6.44 -9.45
CA LEU A 317 16.96 -6.75 -10.86
C LEU A 317 16.92 -5.47 -11.71
N HIS A 318 16.23 -4.44 -11.24
CA HIS A 318 16.09 -3.16 -11.94
C HIS A 318 17.46 -2.47 -12.13
N ASP A 319 18.34 -2.54 -11.13
CA ASP A 319 19.71 -2.01 -11.19
C ASP A 319 20.59 -2.77 -12.21
N LEU A 320 20.33 -4.06 -12.42
CA LEU A 320 20.96 -4.86 -13.49
C LEU A 320 20.33 -4.65 -14.88
N GLY A 321 19.31 -3.79 -14.98
CA GLY A 321 18.58 -3.57 -16.22
C GLY A 321 17.65 -4.74 -16.59
N LEU A 322 17.13 -5.46 -15.59
CA LEU A 322 16.21 -6.60 -15.75
C LEU A 322 14.83 -6.30 -15.15
N ILE A 323 13.77 -6.79 -15.77
CA ILE A 323 12.36 -6.68 -15.33
C ILE A 323 11.80 -8.08 -15.08
N TYR A 324 11.01 -8.27 -14.02
CA TYR A 324 10.51 -9.58 -13.60
C TYR A 324 9.31 -10.09 -14.44
N CYS A 325 8.41 -9.19 -14.82
CA CYS A 325 7.27 -9.38 -15.74
C CYS A 325 6.08 -10.24 -15.26
N ASP A 326 6.28 -11.28 -14.45
CA ASP A 326 5.20 -12.21 -14.05
C ASP A 326 5.08 -12.38 -12.54
N PHE A 327 5.10 -11.28 -11.77
CA PHE A 327 4.95 -11.38 -10.32
C PHE A 327 3.49 -11.63 -9.90
N LYS A 328 3.29 -12.66 -9.07
CA LYS A 328 2.00 -13.14 -8.56
C LYS A 328 2.21 -14.02 -7.32
N PRO A 329 1.15 -14.34 -6.53
CA PRO A 329 1.29 -15.17 -5.33
C PRO A 329 1.89 -16.57 -5.55
N ASP A 330 1.82 -17.13 -6.76
CA ASP A 330 2.47 -18.40 -7.11
C ASP A 330 4.01 -18.31 -7.07
N ASN A 331 4.55 -17.14 -7.37
CA ASN A 331 5.97 -16.94 -7.68
C ASN A 331 6.79 -16.45 -6.47
N MET A 332 6.22 -16.54 -5.26
CA MET A 332 6.91 -16.22 -4.01
C MET A 332 6.66 -17.33 -2.99
N ILE A 333 7.75 -17.91 -2.50
CA ILE A 333 7.75 -19.01 -1.53
C ILE A 333 8.29 -18.52 -0.20
N GLN A 334 7.60 -18.84 0.88
CA GLN A 334 8.13 -18.70 2.24
C GLN A 334 8.79 -20.00 2.69
N VAL A 335 10.02 -19.88 3.21
CA VAL A 335 10.78 -20.95 3.86
C VAL A 335 11.27 -20.43 5.20
N GLY A 336 10.90 -21.08 6.30
CA GLY A 336 11.17 -20.59 7.64
C GLY A 336 10.61 -19.18 7.83
N ASP A 337 11.49 -18.26 8.22
CA ASP A 337 11.26 -16.83 8.42
C ASP A 337 11.77 -15.97 7.26
N ALA A 338 11.98 -16.56 6.08
CA ALA A 338 12.43 -15.89 4.86
C ALA A 338 11.48 -16.14 3.68
N VAL A 339 11.65 -15.33 2.62
CA VAL A 339 10.96 -15.52 1.33
C VAL A 339 11.95 -15.57 0.17
N LYS A 340 11.56 -16.24 -0.90
CA LYS A 340 12.27 -16.24 -2.18
C LYS A 340 11.33 -16.07 -3.37
N LEU A 341 11.76 -15.27 -4.35
CA LEU A 341 11.18 -15.26 -5.69
C LEU A 341 11.58 -16.52 -6.43
N ILE A 342 10.60 -17.13 -7.10
CA ILE A 342 10.79 -18.29 -7.96
C ILE A 342 10.19 -18.04 -9.34
N ASP A 343 10.63 -18.81 -10.33
CA ASP A 343 10.19 -18.69 -11.72
C ASP A 343 10.72 -17.43 -12.44
N MET A 344 12.00 -17.47 -12.79
CA MET A 344 12.68 -16.45 -13.57
C MET A 344 12.37 -16.51 -15.08
N GLY A 345 11.43 -17.35 -15.52
CA GLY A 345 11.16 -17.58 -16.95
C GLY A 345 10.59 -16.36 -17.69
N GLY A 346 9.91 -15.47 -16.96
CA GLY A 346 9.35 -14.22 -17.46
C GLY A 346 10.34 -13.05 -17.48
N VAL A 347 11.51 -13.20 -16.86
CA VAL A 347 12.46 -12.09 -16.70
C VAL A 347 13.02 -11.65 -18.05
N ARG A 348 13.15 -10.34 -18.24
CA ARG A 348 13.58 -9.70 -19.49
C ARG A 348 14.57 -8.58 -19.23
N ARG A 349 15.35 -8.22 -20.25
CA ARG A 349 16.15 -6.99 -20.22
C ARG A 349 15.26 -5.78 -20.48
N ILE A 350 15.58 -4.65 -19.87
CA ILE A 350 14.95 -3.37 -20.20
C ILE A 350 15.27 -3.05 -21.67
N GLY A 351 14.23 -2.73 -22.44
CA GLY A 351 14.34 -2.40 -23.87
C GLY A 351 14.36 -3.60 -24.82
N ASP A 352 14.20 -4.82 -24.31
CA ASP A 352 13.98 -6.01 -25.14
C ASP A 352 12.55 -6.05 -25.68
N MET A 353 12.40 -5.69 -26.96
CA MET A 353 11.12 -5.62 -27.66
C MET A 353 10.86 -6.84 -28.55
N ASP A 354 11.88 -7.67 -28.80
CA ASP A 354 11.83 -8.78 -29.74
C ASP A 354 11.39 -10.09 -29.05
N SER A 355 11.71 -10.23 -27.76
CA SER A 355 11.31 -11.39 -26.97
C SER A 355 9.81 -11.45 -26.74
N ALA A 356 9.23 -12.67 -26.84
CA ALA A 356 7.83 -12.90 -26.49
C ALA A 356 7.55 -12.43 -25.04
N ILE A 357 6.53 -11.59 -24.89
CA ILE A 357 6.08 -11.08 -23.60
C ILE A 357 5.13 -12.10 -22.98
N TYR A 358 5.49 -12.60 -21.80
CA TYR A 358 4.64 -13.47 -21.00
C TYR A 358 4.11 -12.71 -19.79
N GLY A 359 2.81 -12.78 -19.55
CA GLY A 359 2.17 -12.19 -18.39
C GLY A 359 0.89 -12.93 -18.05
N THR A 360 0.52 -12.91 -16.76
CA THR A 360 -0.72 -13.52 -16.29
C THR A 360 -1.87 -12.51 -16.35
N VAL A 361 -2.97 -12.86 -17.03
CA VAL A 361 -4.19 -12.03 -17.09
C VAL A 361 -4.68 -11.68 -15.69
N GLY A 362 -4.93 -10.39 -15.47
CA GLY A 362 -5.34 -9.81 -14.18
C GLY A 362 -4.19 -9.37 -13.27
N TYR A 363 -2.93 -9.65 -13.65
CA TYR A 363 -1.72 -9.14 -12.98
C TYR A 363 -0.89 -8.24 -13.89
N GLN A 364 -0.76 -8.60 -15.17
CA GLN A 364 0.05 -7.85 -16.14
C GLN A 364 -0.46 -6.41 -16.29
N ALA A 365 0.48 -5.46 -16.36
CA ALA A 365 0.18 -4.05 -16.57
C ALA A 365 -0.41 -3.81 -17.98
N PRO A 366 -1.41 -2.93 -18.11
CA PRO A 366 -2.18 -2.77 -19.35
C PRO A 366 -1.35 -2.26 -20.52
N GLU A 367 -0.29 -1.50 -20.28
CA GLU A 367 0.56 -0.91 -21.31
C GLU A 367 1.60 -1.88 -21.88
N VAL A 368 1.86 -3.01 -21.20
CA VAL A 368 2.96 -3.93 -21.56
C VAL A 368 2.83 -4.52 -22.96
N PRO A 369 1.64 -4.93 -23.45
CA PRO A 369 1.49 -5.41 -24.82
C PRO A 369 1.84 -4.37 -25.89
N ASP A 370 1.71 -3.08 -25.59
CA ASP A 370 1.89 -1.98 -26.55
C ASP A 370 3.27 -1.31 -26.44
N VAL A 371 3.76 -1.13 -25.22
CA VAL A 371 4.97 -0.34 -24.89
C VAL A 371 6.13 -1.22 -24.40
N GLY A 372 5.87 -2.48 -24.07
CA GLY A 372 6.85 -3.41 -23.51
C GLY A 372 6.98 -3.33 -21.98
N PRO A 373 7.71 -4.28 -21.38
CA PRO A 373 7.93 -4.33 -19.94
C PRO A 373 8.84 -3.19 -19.44
N SER A 374 8.54 -2.70 -18.24
CA SER A 374 9.27 -1.61 -17.57
C SER A 374 9.25 -1.78 -16.04
N ILE A 375 10.05 -0.98 -15.33
CA ILE A 375 10.01 -0.90 -13.86
C ILE A 375 8.59 -0.59 -13.37
N ALA A 376 7.90 0.35 -14.04
CA ALA A 376 6.52 0.72 -13.73
C ALA A 376 5.55 -0.46 -13.91
N SER A 377 5.81 -1.37 -14.86
CA SER A 377 5.01 -2.58 -15.06
C SER A 377 5.22 -3.62 -13.95
N ASP A 378 6.44 -3.78 -13.43
CA ASP A 378 6.69 -4.64 -12.26
C ASP A 378 5.96 -4.07 -11.02
N ILE A 379 6.03 -2.75 -10.80
CA ILE A 379 5.32 -2.06 -9.71
C ILE A 379 3.81 -2.31 -9.79
N TYR A 380 3.24 -2.32 -10.99
CA TYR A 380 1.85 -2.70 -11.21
C TYR A 380 1.58 -4.14 -10.77
N THR A 381 2.38 -5.11 -11.22
CA THR A 381 2.21 -6.53 -10.82
C THR A 381 2.34 -6.73 -9.30
N ILE A 382 3.20 -5.95 -8.63
CA ILE A 382 3.32 -5.92 -7.17
C ILE A 382 2.03 -5.42 -6.51
N GLY A 383 1.46 -4.31 -6.99
CA GLY A 383 0.18 -3.78 -6.50
C GLY A 383 -0.97 -4.77 -6.69
N ARG A 384 -1.04 -5.41 -7.87
CA ARG A 384 -2.05 -6.47 -8.15
C ARG A 384 -1.88 -7.66 -7.22
N THR A 385 -0.64 -8.09 -6.99
CA THR A 385 -0.32 -9.20 -6.08
C THR A 385 -0.75 -8.87 -4.65
N LEU A 386 -0.38 -7.71 -4.12
CA LEU A 386 -0.79 -7.29 -2.78
C LEU A 386 -2.32 -7.24 -2.66
N THR A 387 -3.01 -6.73 -3.67
CA THR A 387 -4.48 -6.68 -3.69
C THR A 387 -5.10 -8.08 -3.56
N VAL A 388 -4.59 -9.07 -4.29
CA VAL A 388 -5.08 -10.47 -4.20
C VAL A 388 -4.82 -11.08 -2.82
N LEU A 389 -3.71 -10.73 -2.17
CA LEU A 389 -3.38 -11.27 -0.85
C LEU A 389 -4.29 -10.73 0.26
N VAL A 390 -4.69 -9.46 0.19
CA VAL A 390 -5.37 -8.75 1.29
C VAL A 390 -6.90 -8.76 1.20
N MET A 391 -7.47 -9.18 0.08
CA MET A 391 -8.93 -9.25 -0.08
C MET A 391 -9.39 -10.31 -1.09
N GLU A 392 -10.68 -10.63 -1.06
CA GLU A 392 -11.30 -11.43 -2.11
C GLU A 392 -11.49 -10.58 -3.38
N PHE A 393 -10.49 -10.58 -4.26
CA PHE A 393 -10.50 -9.75 -5.46
C PHE A 393 -11.35 -10.38 -6.59
N ARG A 394 -12.67 -10.42 -6.43
CA ARG A 394 -13.58 -10.96 -7.45
C ARG A 394 -13.51 -10.15 -8.74
N GLY A 395 -13.40 -10.83 -9.88
CA GLY A 395 -13.41 -10.21 -11.20
C GLY A 395 -12.05 -9.64 -11.65
N TYR A 396 -10.96 -9.85 -10.92
CA TYR A 396 -9.62 -9.35 -11.30
C TYR A 396 -9.11 -9.87 -12.66
N GLN A 397 -9.67 -10.96 -13.18
CA GLN A 397 -9.38 -11.51 -14.52
C GLN A 397 -10.49 -11.25 -15.55
N SER A 398 -11.55 -10.52 -15.17
CA SER A 398 -12.69 -10.21 -16.03
C SER A 398 -13.11 -8.74 -15.95
N THR A 399 -13.89 -8.36 -14.94
CA THR A 399 -14.41 -6.99 -14.79
C THR A 399 -13.32 -5.97 -14.45
N TYR A 400 -12.33 -6.38 -13.65
CA TYR A 400 -11.30 -5.52 -13.08
C TYR A 400 -9.90 -5.90 -13.59
N VAL A 401 -9.77 -6.25 -14.89
CA VAL A 401 -8.50 -6.69 -15.48
C VAL A 401 -7.41 -5.62 -15.32
N ALA A 402 -7.75 -4.36 -15.61
CA ALA A 402 -6.81 -3.24 -15.59
C ALA A 402 -7.13 -2.18 -14.50
N SER A 403 -8.10 -2.45 -13.61
CA SER A 403 -8.60 -1.49 -12.62
C SER A 403 -8.78 -2.12 -11.25
N LEU A 404 -8.92 -1.29 -10.21
CA LEU A 404 -9.31 -1.72 -8.87
C LEU A 404 -10.82 -1.51 -8.67
N PRO A 405 -11.48 -2.32 -7.81
CA PRO A 405 -12.88 -2.10 -7.46
C PRO A 405 -13.06 -0.80 -6.65
N PRO A 406 -14.27 -0.21 -6.65
CA PRO A 406 -14.57 0.99 -5.87
C PRO A 406 -14.34 0.78 -4.37
N VAL A 407 -13.85 1.82 -3.67
CA VAL A 407 -13.62 1.79 -2.21
C VAL A 407 -14.88 1.42 -1.43
N ALA A 408 -16.04 1.91 -1.87
CA ALA A 408 -17.32 1.67 -1.21
C ALA A 408 -17.72 0.18 -1.18
N ASP A 409 -17.22 -0.62 -2.13
CA ASP A 409 -17.54 -2.04 -2.25
C ASP A 409 -16.53 -2.94 -1.53
N VAL A 410 -15.44 -2.36 -1.01
CA VAL A 410 -14.31 -3.10 -0.44
C VAL A 410 -14.02 -2.64 0.99
N PRO A 411 -14.43 -3.43 2.01
CA PRO A 411 -14.24 -3.06 3.42
C PRO A 411 -12.79 -2.77 3.81
N VAL A 412 -11.81 -3.51 3.26
CA VAL A 412 -10.39 -3.30 3.58
C VAL A 412 -9.89 -1.95 3.07
N PHE A 413 -10.40 -1.46 1.92
CA PHE A 413 -10.05 -0.14 1.40
C PHE A 413 -10.70 0.98 2.21
N ALA A 414 -11.95 0.78 2.64
CA ALA A 414 -12.63 1.73 3.51
C ALA A 414 -11.97 1.83 4.90
N ALA A 415 -11.43 0.72 5.41
CA ALA A 415 -10.75 0.67 6.71
C ALA A 415 -9.33 1.23 6.66
N HIS A 416 -8.62 1.08 5.53
CA HIS A 416 -7.21 1.42 5.39
C HIS A 416 -6.98 2.35 4.18
N ASP A 417 -7.22 3.64 4.39
CA ASP A 417 -7.14 4.69 3.37
C ASP A 417 -5.76 4.75 2.69
N SER A 418 -4.68 4.69 3.47
CA SER A 418 -3.29 4.68 2.98
C SER A 418 -2.97 3.46 2.13
N LEU A 419 -3.50 2.28 2.50
CA LEU A 419 -3.34 1.05 1.71
C LEU A 419 -4.02 1.19 0.36
N TYR A 420 -5.26 1.69 0.34
CA TYR A 420 -5.97 1.93 -0.92
C TYR A 420 -5.20 2.91 -1.82
N ARG A 421 -4.73 4.03 -1.28
CA ARG A 421 -3.96 5.03 -2.05
C ARG A 421 -2.66 4.45 -2.61
N LEU A 422 -1.97 3.62 -1.82
CA LEU A 422 -0.77 2.91 -2.25
C LEU A 422 -1.08 1.95 -3.41
N LEU A 423 -2.14 1.16 -3.30
CA LEU A 423 -2.56 0.24 -4.35
C LEU A 423 -3.03 0.99 -5.60
N ALA A 424 -3.77 2.08 -5.44
CA ALA A 424 -4.22 2.93 -6.54
C ALA A 424 -3.06 3.57 -7.29
N LYS A 425 -2.02 4.06 -6.57
CA LYS A 425 -0.80 4.58 -7.18
C LYS A 425 0.01 3.47 -7.87
N ALA A 426 0.21 2.33 -7.23
CA ALA A 426 0.93 1.20 -7.84
C ALA A 426 0.22 0.66 -9.10
N CYS A 427 -1.12 0.65 -9.09
CA CYS A 427 -1.95 0.16 -10.19
C CYS A 427 -2.48 1.28 -11.12
N ALA A 428 -1.85 2.47 -11.13
CA ALA A 428 -2.31 3.58 -11.95
C ALA A 428 -2.28 3.18 -13.45
N PRO A 429 -3.31 3.55 -14.26
CA PRO A 429 -3.32 3.23 -15.68
C PRO A 429 -2.12 3.81 -16.42
N ASP A 430 -1.79 5.08 -16.16
CA ASP A 430 -0.58 5.70 -16.68
C ASP A 430 0.64 5.21 -15.87
N PRO A 431 1.66 4.61 -16.50
CA PRO A 431 2.88 4.17 -15.81
C PRO A 431 3.62 5.32 -15.13
N ALA A 432 3.52 6.56 -15.62
CA ALA A 432 4.19 7.72 -15.01
C ALA A 432 3.58 8.13 -13.67
N ASP A 433 2.30 7.80 -13.42
CA ASP A 433 1.63 8.06 -12.14
C ASP A 433 2.02 7.08 -11.02
N ARG A 434 2.70 5.97 -11.38
CA ARG A 434 3.13 4.93 -10.42
C ARG A 434 4.36 5.39 -9.62
N PHE A 435 4.81 4.53 -8.71
CA PHE A 435 6.11 4.69 -8.05
C PHE A 435 7.23 4.54 -9.10
N GLN A 436 8.34 5.26 -8.93
CA GLN A 436 9.45 5.27 -9.89
C GLN A 436 10.48 4.17 -9.63
N SER A 437 10.48 3.58 -8.43
CA SER A 437 11.37 2.49 -8.06
C SER A 437 10.73 1.53 -7.05
N ALA A 438 11.29 0.31 -6.96
CA ALA A 438 10.91 -0.65 -5.94
C ALA A 438 11.26 -0.14 -4.53
N ASP A 439 12.35 0.61 -4.38
CA ASP A 439 12.74 1.23 -3.10
C ASP A 439 11.76 2.32 -2.65
N GLU A 440 11.28 3.19 -3.56
CA GLU A 440 10.26 4.19 -3.24
C GLU A 440 8.98 3.51 -2.75
N LEU A 441 8.50 2.49 -3.46
CA LEU A 441 7.35 1.70 -3.06
C LEU A 441 7.58 1.04 -1.68
N ARG A 442 8.78 0.51 -1.42
CA ARG A 442 9.13 -0.14 -0.16
C ARG A 442 9.08 0.83 1.01
N VAL A 443 9.59 2.06 0.86
CA VAL A 443 9.53 3.11 1.89
C VAL A 443 8.07 3.43 2.23
N GLN A 444 7.23 3.60 1.21
CA GLN A 444 5.81 3.89 1.42
C GLN A 444 5.06 2.71 2.05
N LEU A 445 5.34 1.47 1.64
CA LEU A 445 4.77 0.27 2.26
C LEU A 445 5.14 0.12 3.73
N LEU A 446 6.38 0.47 4.13
CA LEU A 446 6.79 0.47 5.54
C LEU A 446 5.97 1.47 6.37
N GLY A 447 5.71 2.66 5.83
CA GLY A 447 4.82 3.64 6.46
C GLY A 447 3.40 3.09 6.64
N VAL A 448 2.82 2.52 5.59
CA VAL A 448 1.49 1.88 5.63
C VAL A 448 1.46 0.70 6.61
N LEU A 449 2.53 -0.11 6.69
CA LEU A 449 2.63 -1.22 7.64
C LEU A 449 2.52 -0.71 9.09
N ARG A 450 3.24 0.36 9.45
CA ARG A 450 3.17 0.95 10.78
C ARG A 450 1.75 1.38 11.12
N GLU A 451 1.05 2.02 10.19
CA GLU A 451 -0.35 2.44 10.38
C GLU A 451 -1.29 1.26 10.61
N ILE A 452 -1.08 0.15 9.91
CA ILE A 452 -1.93 -1.06 10.03
C ILE A 452 -1.63 -1.84 11.31
N VAL A 453 -0.38 -1.86 11.76
CA VAL A 453 -0.03 -2.47 13.06
C VAL A 453 -0.60 -1.62 14.20
N ALA A 454 -0.43 -0.30 14.15
CA ALA A 454 -1.02 0.62 15.11
C ALA A 454 -2.56 0.54 15.08
N ALA A 455 -3.15 0.49 13.88
CA ALA A 455 -4.37 -0.23 13.47
C ALA A 455 -5.00 -1.17 14.49
N ALA A 456 -4.29 -2.28 14.65
CA ALA A 456 -4.73 -3.49 15.33
C ALA A 456 -4.64 -3.40 16.87
N GLY A 457 -4.17 -2.27 17.42
CA GLY A 457 -4.13 -2.01 18.87
C GLY A 457 -2.75 -2.16 19.50
N ASP A 458 -1.69 -2.33 18.72
CA ASP A 458 -0.33 -2.30 19.25
C ASP A 458 0.10 -0.84 19.51
N SER A 459 -0.02 -0.43 20.77
CA SER A 459 0.37 0.91 21.22
C SER A 459 1.88 1.12 21.26
N SER A 460 2.70 0.06 21.12
CA SER A 460 4.16 0.19 21.13
C SER A 460 4.69 0.95 19.92
N VAL A 461 3.98 0.93 18.78
CA VAL A 461 4.37 1.65 17.57
C VAL A 461 4.41 3.16 17.82
N ALA A 462 3.42 3.70 18.53
CA ALA A 462 3.35 5.12 18.90
C ALA A 462 4.47 5.58 19.85
N LEU A 463 5.21 4.65 20.47
CA LEU A 463 6.31 4.97 21.37
C LEU A 463 7.66 5.11 20.65
N HIS A 464 7.71 4.72 19.37
CA HIS A 464 8.91 4.79 18.56
C HIS A 464 8.78 5.88 17.49
N SER A 465 9.91 6.48 17.13
CA SER A 465 10.00 7.42 16.02
C SER A 465 10.70 6.78 14.83
N ALA A 466 10.09 6.88 13.67
CA ALA A 466 10.69 6.51 12.39
C ALA A 466 11.06 7.77 11.61
N PRO A 467 12.35 8.00 11.29
CA PRO A 467 12.72 9.16 10.49
C PRO A 467 12.14 9.03 9.08
N SER A 468 11.47 10.09 8.62
CA SER A 468 11.09 10.22 7.21
C SER A 468 12.30 10.68 6.40
N VAL A 469 12.44 10.12 5.19
CA VAL A 469 13.42 10.56 4.18
C VAL A 469 12.92 11.74 3.36
N LEU A 470 11.63 12.06 3.43
CA LEU A 470 10.97 13.11 2.65
C LEU A 470 10.65 14.35 3.48
N PHE A 471 10.40 14.16 4.78
CA PHE A 471 10.00 15.23 5.69
C PHE A 471 10.85 15.28 6.97
N GLU A 472 10.97 16.47 7.53
CA GLU A 472 11.43 16.67 8.90
C GLU A 472 10.32 16.33 9.92
N ALA A 473 10.67 16.23 11.19
CA ALA A 473 9.67 16.06 12.25
C ALA A 473 8.89 17.37 12.46
N PRO A 474 7.60 17.33 12.84
CA PRO A 474 6.84 18.52 13.18
C PRO A 474 7.46 19.24 14.39
N VAL A 475 7.45 20.57 14.37
CA VAL A 475 8.05 21.41 15.40
C VAL A 475 6.93 21.95 16.28
N VAL A 476 6.36 21.11 17.15
CA VAL A 476 5.19 21.50 17.95
C VAL A 476 5.55 21.61 19.42
N SER A 477 5.31 22.80 19.97
CA SER A 477 5.47 23.10 21.39
C SER A 477 4.18 23.49 22.11
N GLY A 478 3.07 23.74 21.39
CA GLY A 478 1.83 24.30 21.95
C GLY A 478 0.54 23.64 21.46
N ASP A 479 -0.61 24.22 21.85
CA ASP A 479 -1.96 23.77 21.44
C ASP A 479 -2.20 23.97 19.94
N ASP A 480 -2.01 25.20 19.46
CA ASP A 480 -2.39 25.59 18.12
C ASP A 480 -1.33 25.17 17.10
N LEU A 481 -1.67 24.17 16.27
CA LEU A 481 -0.83 23.76 15.14
C LEU A 481 -1.05 24.71 13.97
N THR A 482 -0.03 25.48 13.63
CA THR A 482 -0.04 26.39 12.47
C THR A 482 0.69 25.79 11.27
N TRP A 483 0.59 26.45 10.10
CA TRP A 483 1.27 25.99 8.89
C TRP A 483 2.80 26.03 9.02
N GLU A 484 3.35 26.90 9.88
CA GLU A 484 4.80 27.06 10.11
C GLU A 484 5.39 25.84 10.84
N GLU A 485 4.59 25.21 11.70
CA GLU A 485 4.97 24.06 12.53
C GLU A 485 4.75 22.72 11.82
N LEU A 486 4.15 22.74 10.62
CA LEU A 486 4.02 21.55 9.78
C LEU A 486 5.42 21.06 9.33
N PRO A 487 5.59 19.73 9.16
CA PRO A 487 6.83 19.14 8.70
C PRO A 487 7.46 19.84 7.49
N ALA A 488 8.73 20.24 7.59
CA ALA A 488 9.46 20.78 6.45
C ALA A 488 9.84 19.67 5.46
N LEU A 489 9.99 20.03 4.19
CA LEU A 489 10.52 19.11 3.17
C LEU A 489 12.03 18.92 3.40
N ARG A 490 12.51 17.68 3.27
CA ARG A 490 13.95 17.41 3.17
C ARG A 490 14.44 17.73 1.76
N VAL A 491 15.62 18.32 1.69
CA VAL A 491 16.33 18.61 0.44
C VAL A 491 16.80 17.30 -0.19
N ASP A 492 16.56 17.10 -1.48
CA ASP A 492 17.16 15.98 -2.22
C ASP A 492 18.67 16.18 -2.31
N THR A 493 19.42 15.32 -1.62
CA THR A 493 20.89 15.36 -1.62
C THR A 493 21.52 15.06 -2.98
N GLY A 494 20.77 14.51 -3.93
CA GLY A 494 21.20 14.32 -5.31
C GLY A 494 21.11 15.57 -6.19
N ASP A 495 20.46 16.65 -5.72
CA ASP A 495 20.40 17.91 -6.46
C ASP A 495 21.75 18.64 -6.45
N ARG A 496 22.11 19.24 -7.58
CA ARG A 496 23.38 19.94 -7.78
C ARG A 496 23.56 21.13 -6.83
N MET A 497 22.46 21.72 -6.33
CA MET A 497 22.50 22.83 -5.39
C MET A 497 22.31 22.45 -3.93
N ALA A 498 22.23 21.16 -3.58
CA ALA A 498 22.01 20.70 -2.21
C ALA A 498 23.07 21.23 -1.23
N SER A 499 24.36 21.15 -1.58
CA SER A 499 25.45 21.65 -0.71
C SER A 499 25.45 23.17 -0.55
N TRP A 500 25.05 23.91 -1.58
CA TRP A 500 24.96 25.37 -1.51
C TRP A 500 23.78 25.81 -0.63
N LEU A 501 22.64 25.13 -0.74
CA LEU A 501 21.49 25.34 0.14
C LEU A 501 21.85 25.06 1.59
N ALA A 502 22.60 23.98 1.86
CA ALA A 502 23.06 23.66 3.21
C ALA A 502 24.02 24.73 3.79
N ALA A 503 24.77 25.45 2.95
CA ALA A 503 25.65 26.54 3.36
C ALA A 503 24.92 27.89 3.54
N LEU A 504 23.67 28.00 3.08
CA LEU A 504 22.90 29.24 3.13
C LEU A 504 22.37 29.50 4.54
N SER A 505 23.13 30.23 5.35
CA SER A 505 22.73 30.64 6.71
C SER A 505 22.13 32.05 6.71
N VAL A 506 20.88 32.17 6.23
CA VAL A 506 20.11 33.43 6.26
C VAL A 506 18.80 33.19 6.99
N ALA A 507 18.66 33.80 8.19
CA ALA A 507 17.49 33.61 9.04
C ALA A 507 16.27 34.41 8.57
N ASP A 508 16.47 35.65 8.10
CA ASP A 508 15.36 36.48 7.61
C ASP A 508 14.77 35.91 6.30
N PRO A 509 13.46 35.62 6.24
CA PRO A 509 12.86 35.03 5.05
C PRO A 509 12.98 35.89 3.79
N ALA A 510 12.86 37.22 3.90
CA ALA A 510 12.91 38.11 2.75
C ALA A 510 14.33 38.24 2.17
N GLU A 511 15.36 38.31 3.02
CA GLU A 511 16.76 38.25 2.59
C GLU A 511 17.13 36.87 2.03
N ARG A 512 16.57 35.79 2.59
CA ARG A 512 16.80 34.44 2.05
C ARG A 512 16.20 34.29 0.64
N VAL A 513 15.03 34.85 0.36
CA VAL A 513 14.48 34.91 -1.01
C VAL A 513 15.46 35.64 -1.94
N LYS A 514 16.02 36.78 -1.55
CA LYS A 514 17.01 37.50 -2.37
C LYS A 514 18.29 36.70 -2.60
N ALA A 515 18.76 35.97 -1.59
CA ALA A 515 19.92 35.10 -1.71
C ALA A 515 19.66 33.95 -2.69
N LEU A 516 18.48 33.33 -2.63
CA LEU A 516 18.05 32.26 -3.53
C LEU A 516 17.96 32.71 -5.00
N HIS A 517 17.56 33.96 -5.25
CA HIS A 517 17.58 34.55 -6.60
C HIS A 517 19.01 34.72 -7.17
N ARG A 518 20.03 34.68 -6.31
CA ARG A 518 21.45 34.74 -6.69
C ARG A 518 22.12 33.36 -6.67
N ALA A 519 21.33 32.29 -6.59
CA ALA A 519 21.85 30.94 -6.67
C ALA A 519 22.62 30.74 -7.98
N PRO A 520 23.77 30.02 -7.97
CA PRO A 520 24.57 29.81 -9.17
C PRO A 520 23.83 29.07 -10.29
N GLU A 521 22.90 28.18 -9.95
CA GLU A 521 22.08 27.43 -10.90
C GLU A 521 20.61 27.42 -10.45
N GLU A 522 19.71 27.41 -11.42
CA GLU A 522 18.28 27.19 -11.17
C GLU A 522 17.98 25.68 -11.19
N THR A 523 17.76 25.11 -10.00
CA THR A 523 17.36 23.71 -9.84
C THR A 523 16.00 23.59 -9.17
N VAL A 524 15.43 22.38 -9.14
CA VAL A 524 14.16 22.12 -8.46
C VAL A 524 14.25 22.48 -6.98
N GLU A 525 15.34 22.14 -6.31
CA GLU A 525 15.55 22.47 -4.90
C GLU A 525 15.65 23.97 -4.66
N ILE A 526 16.28 24.73 -5.56
CA ILE A 526 16.30 26.21 -5.47
C ILE A 526 14.89 26.79 -5.59
N HIS A 527 14.07 26.29 -6.51
CA HIS A 527 12.69 26.76 -6.66
C HIS A 527 11.81 26.37 -5.47
N LEU A 528 11.94 25.15 -4.93
CA LEU A 528 11.23 24.72 -3.73
C LEU A 528 11.64 25.56 -2.50
N ALA A 529 12.94 25.79 -2.31
CA ALA A 529 13.45 26.66 -1.25
C ALA A 529 12.97 28.12 -1.40
N THR A 530 12.92 28.63 -2.64
CA THR A 530 12.40 29.98 -2.96
C THR A 530 10.94 30.09 -2.60
N ALA A 531 10.12 29.11 -3.00
CA ALA A 531 8.71 29.08 -2.67
C ALA A 531 8.48 29.02 -1.15
N ARG A 532 9.20 28.17 -0.43
CA ARG A 532 9.11 28.08 1.04
C ARG A 532 9.48 29.40 1.72
N ALA A 533 10.63 29.99 1.37
CA ALA A 533 11.08 31.25 1.96
C ALA A 533 10.14 32.43 1.62
N ALA A 534 9.53 32.40 0.42
CA ALA A 534 8.57 33.42 -0.01
C ALA A 534 7.23 33.32 0.76
N VAL A 535 6.75 32.12 1.07
CA VAL A 535 5.57 31.94 1.95
C VAL A 535 5.85 32.50 3.34
N GLU A 536 7.01 32.19 3.92
CA GLU A 536 7.44 32.74 5.23
C GLU A 536 7.63 34.26 5.21
N ALA A 537 8.01 34.83 4.07
CA ALA A 537 8.12 36.29 3.89
C ALA A 537 6.79 36.99 3.55
N GLY A 538 5.66 36.25 3.43
CA GLY A 538 4.38 36.78 2.97
C GLY A 538 4.38 37.25 1.51
N ARG A 539 5.36 36.83 0.70
CA ARG A 539 5.53 37.19 -0.73
C ARG A 539 4.94 36.11 -1.62
N TYR A 540 3.62 36.01 -1.60
CA TYR A 540 2.91 34.90 -2.23
C TYR A 540 2.99 34.85 -3.75
N ASP A 541 3.17 36.00 -4.40
CA ASP A 541 3.41 36.12 -5.85
C ASP A 541 4.69 35.37 -6.27
N ILE A 542 5.76 35.53 -5.50
CA ILE A 542 7.04 34.83 -5.73
C ILE A 542 6.86 33.34 -5.46
N ALA A 543 6.14 32.97 -4.40
CA ALA A 543 5.87 31.56 -4.09
C ALA A 543 5.09 30.87 -5.20
N ASP A 544 3.99 31.47 -5.65
CA ASP A 544 3.13 30.93 -6.70
C ASP A 544 3.89 30.82 -8.03
N GLY A 545 4.74 31.80 -8.35
CA GLY A 545 5.60 31.77 -9.54
C GLY A 545 6.63 30.64 -9.52
N ALA A 546 7.32 30.43 -8.38
CA ALA A 546 8.28 29.34 -8.23
C ALA A 546 7.61 27.96 -8.29
N ILE A 547 6.45 27.79 -7.63
CA ILE A 547 5.65 26.56 -7.67
C ILE A 547 5.18 26.27 -9.11
N ALA A 548 4.67 27.28 -9.81
CA ALA A 548 4.18 27.13 -11.17
C ALA A 548 5.30 26.71 -12.14
N LYS A 549 6.51 27.24 -11.95
CA LYS A 549 7.69 26.86 -12.74
C LYS A 549 8.05 25.38 -12.54
N VAL A 550 8.14 24.92 -11.28
CA VAL A 550 8.43 23.51 -10.97
C VAL A 550 7.39 22.58 -11.61
N LEU A 551 6.10 22.89 -11.48
CA LEU A 551 5.03 22.05 -12.02
C LEU A 551 4.83 22.17 -13.53
N ALA A 552 5.41 23.19 -14.17
CA ALA A 552 5.46 23.29 -15.63
C ALA A 552 6.58 22.41 -16.19
N ASP A 553 7.71 22.33 -15.48
CA ASP A 553 8.85 21.48 -15.83
C ASP A 553 8.58 19.99 -15.54
N ASP A 554 8.03 19.69 -14.37
CA ASP A 554 7.61 18.34 -13.94
C ASP A 554 6.21 18.36 -13.30
N PRO A 555 5.16 17.98 -14.06
CA PRO A 555 3.80 17.89 -13.54
C PRO A 555 3.59 16.88 -12.39
N TRP A 556 4.53 15.97 -12.14
CA TRP A 556 4.47 14.97 -11.09
C TRP A 556 5.18 15.39 -9.79
N GLU A 557 5.82 16.58 -9.76
CA GLU A 557 6.57 17.06 -8.60
C GLU A 557 5.64 17.45 -7.45
N TRP A 558 5.32 16.47 -6.61
CA TRP A 558 4.39 16.61 -5.49
C TRP A 558 4.89 17.57 -4.42
N ARG A 559 6.20 17.83 -4.32
CA ARG A 559 6.76 18.79 -3.35
C ARG A 559 6.32 20.22 -3.65
N ALA A 560 6.13 20.55 -4.93
CA ALA A 560 5.57 21.84 -5.31
C ALA A 560 4.07 21.94 -4.93
N VAL A 561 3.32 20.85 -5.02
CA VAL A 561 1.92 20.79 -4.56
C VAL A 561 1.83 20.87 -3.03
N TRP A 562 2.80 20.30 -2.30
CA TRP A 562 2.93 20.50 -0.85
C TRP A 562 3.10 21.98 -0.50
N LEU A 563 3.99 22.69 -1.19
CA LEU A 563 4.19 24.13 -0.98
C LEU A 563 2.98 24.96 -1.39
N GLN A 564 2.22 24.53 -2.41
CA GLN A 564 0.92 25.12 -2.75
C GLN A 564 -0.07 25.01 -1.58
N GLY A 565 -0.09 23.86 -0.89
CA GLY A 565 -0.90 23.67 0.32
C GLY A 565 -0.49 24.58 1.48
N LEU A 566 0.81 24.73 1.73
CA LEU A 566 1.32 25.66 2.75
C LEU A 566 0.97 27.12 2.43
N ALA A 567 1.19 27.55 1.18
CA ALA A 567 0.85 28.89 0.72
C ALA A 567 -0.66 29.17 0.87
N ALA A 568 -1.51 28.17 0.60
CA ALA A 568 -2.95 28.29 0.79
C ALA A 568 -3.33 28.45 2.26
N LEU A 569 -2.74 27.67 3.19
CA LEU A 569 -2.96 27.87 4.63
C LEU A 569 -2.49 29.25 5.10
N ALA A 570 -1.31 29.72 4.66
CA ALA A 570 -0.80 31.04 5.00
C ALA A 570 -1.71 32.19 4.50
N LYS A 571 -2.42 31.97 3.39
CA LYS A 571 -3.45 32.87 2.84
C LYS A 571 -4.83 32.70 3.50
N ASN A 572 -4.97 31.84 4.51
CA ASN A 572 -6.24 31.44 5.13
C ASN A 572 -7.25 30.77 4.17
N ASP A 573 -6.76 30.10 3.11
CA ASP A 573 -7.57 29.29 2.19
C ASP A 573 -7.44 27.79 2.51
N ALA A 574 -8.15 27.37 3.56
CA ALA A 574 -8.13 25.98 4.02
C ALA A 574 -8.69 24.99 2.98
N VAL A 575 -9.59 25.42 2.09
CA VAL A 575 -10.21 24.56 1.08
C VAL A 575 -9.21 24.23 -0.03
N ALA A 576 -8.47 25.22 -0.53
CA ALA A 576 -7.40 24.99 -1.49
C ALA A 576 -6.24 24.19 -0.87
N ALA A 577 -5.90 24.45 0.40
CA ALA A 577 -4.91 23.68 1.13
C ALA A 577 -5.29 22.19 1.23
N ARG A 578 -6.54 21.91 1.58
CA ARG A 578 -7.09 20.55 1.66
C ARG A 578 -6.92 19.78 0.34
N ALA A 579 -7.24 20.41 -0.79
CA ALA A 579 -7.07 19.77 -2.10
C ALA A 579 -5.59 19.45 -2.41
N SER A 580 -4.68 20.36 -2.04
CA SER A 580 -3.25 20.19 -2.25
C SER A 580 -2.66 19.08 -1.39
N PHE A 581 -2.94 19.07 -0.08
CA PHE A 581 -2.44 18.01 0.82
C PHE A 581 -3.07 16.65 0.52
N ASN A 582 -4.33 16.60 0.08
CA ASN A 582 -4.96 15.37 -0.36
C ASN A 582 -4.29 14.77 -1.61
N ALA A 583 -3.83 15.63 -2.54
CA ALA A 583 -3.04 15.19 -3.69
C ALA A 583 -1.68 14.64 -3.26
N VAL A 584 -0.97 15.34 -2.37
CA VAL A 584 0.32 14.87 -1.82
C VAL A 584 0.17 13.55 -1.08
N TYR A 585 -0.89 13.38 -0.28
CA TYR A 585 -1.19 12.12 0.38
C TYR A 585 -1.41 10.96 -0.62
N GLY A 586 -1.98 11.23 -1.80
CA GLY A 586 -2.06 10.24 -2.88
C GLY A 586 -0.69 9.85 -3.47
N GLN A 587 0.31 10.74 -3.41
CA GLN A 587 1.65 10.51 -3.94
C GLN A 587 2.57 9.78 -2.95
N VAL A 588 2.46 10.12 -1.66
CA VAL A 588 3.27 9.56 -0.56
C VAL A 588 2.38 8.97 0.54
N PRO A 589 1.65 7.87 0.25
CA PRO A 589 0.60 7.36 1.13
C PRO A 589 1.11 6.80 2.47
N GLY A 590 2.39 6.44 2.58
CA GLY A 590 3.01 5.97 3.81
C GLY A 590 3.51 7.08 4.74
N GLU A 591 3.51 8.34 4.30
CA GLU A 591 3.99 9.47 5.11
C GLU A 591 2.90 10.03 6.02
N LEU A 592 3.26 10.40 7.25
CA LEU A 592 2.34 11.04 8.22
C LEU A 592 2.25 12.56 8.03
N ALA A 593 3.29 13.21 7.51
CA ALA A 593 3.29 14.65 7.22
C ALA A 593 2.08 15.13 6.39
N PRO A 594 1.74 14.53 5.24
CA PRO A 594 0.54 14.91 4.48
C PRO A 594 -0.76 14.62 5.23
N LYS A 595 -0.81 13.61 6.10
CA LYS A 595 -1.99 13.33 6.92
C LYS A 595 -2.20 14.38 8.00
N LEU A 596 -1.12 14.83 8.66
CA LEU A 596 -1.18 15.89 9.66
C LEU A 596 -1.62 17.22 9.02
N ALA A 597 -1.00 17.59 7.90
CA ALA A 597 -1.35 18.82 7.17
C ALA A 597 -2.77 18.80 6.61
N LEU A 598 -3.21 17.65 6.06
CA LEU A 598 -4.59 17.47 5.63
C LEU A 598 -5.56 17.51 6.82
N GLY A 599 -5.18 16.94 7.98
CA GLY A 599 -5.94 17.01 9.22
C GLY A 599 -6.19 18.45 9.66
N LEU A 600 -5.14 19.28 9.64
CA LEU A 600 -5.24 20.72 9.91
C LEU A 600 -6.15 21.43 8.92
N ALA A 601 -5.93 21.22 7.61
CA ALA A 601 -6.78 21.84 6.58
C ALA A 601 -8.24 21.41 6.69
N CYS A 602 -8.51 20.15 7.02
CA CYS A 602 -9.86 19.63 7.27
C CYS A 602 -10.48 20.21 8.53
N GLU A 603 -9.73 20.37 9.62
CA GLU A 603 -10.19 21.00 10.84
C GLU A 603 -10.63 22.45 10.55
N THR A 604 -9.78 23.23 9.90
CA THR A 604 -10.05 24.63 9.56
C THR A 604 -11.16 24.80 8.52
N SER A 605 -11.34 23.84 7.61
CA SER A 605 -12.41 23.89 6.57
C SER A 605 -13.73 23.23 7.00
N GLY A 606 -13.84 22.72 8.23
CA GLY A 606 -15.07 22.13 8.78
C GLY A 606 -15.31 20.65 8.45
N GLU A 607 -14.33 19.94 7.89
CA GLU A 607 -14.37 18.50 7.65
C GLU A 607 -13.95 17.70 8.90
N SER A 608 -14.63 17.93 10.02
CA SER A 608 -14.21 17.47 11.35
C SER A 608 -14.07 15.95 11.46
N ASP A 609 -14.89 15.15 10.78
CA ASP A 609 -14.79 13.68 10.83
C ASP A 609 -13.53 13.15 10.13
N VAL A 610 -13.15 13.76 9.00
CA VAL A 610 -11.93 13.40 8.27
C VAL A 610 -10.71 13.88 9.07
N ALA A 611 -10.74 15.10 9.60
CA ALA A 611 -9.68 15.63 10.47
C ALA A 611 -9.44 14.72 11.68
N GLN A 612 -10.52 14.30 12.36
CA GLN A 612 -10.43 13.40 13.51
C GLN A 612 -9.79 12.06 13.12
N SER A 613 -10.16 11.49 11.97
CA SER A 613 -9.58 10.23 11.50
C SER A 613 -8.09 10.37 11.18
N LEU A 614 -7.68 11.47 10.55
CA LEU A 614 -6.28 11.73 10.18
C LEU A 614 -5.41 11.97 11.41
N TYR A 615 -5.87 12.78 12.37
CA TYR A 615 -5.16 12.97 13.63
C TYR A 615 -5.09 11.68 14.44
N ALA A 616 -6.17 10.88 14.49
CA ALA A 616 -6.12 9.58 15.15
C ALA A 616 -5.01 8.71 14.53
N THR A 617 -4.92 8.60 13.21
CA THR A 617 -3.85 7.85 12.52
C THR A 617 -2.46 8.39 12.86
N CYS A 618 -2.26 9.71 12.84
CA CYS A 618 -0.99 10.31 13.23
C CYS A 618 -0.61 9.99 14.68
N ALA A 619 -1.56 10.11 15.60
CA ALA A 619 -1.30 10.01 17.03
C ALA A 619 -0.83 8.61 17.47
N ARG A 620 -1.35 7.57 16.82
CA ARG A 620 -1.06 6.16 17.11
C ARG A 620 0.11 5.56 16.33
N THR A 621 0.64 6.25 15.32
CA THR A 621 1.61 5.64 14.39
C THR A 621 3.05 6.05 14.66
N ASP A 622 3.31 7.25 15.19
CA ASP A 622 4.69 7.71 15.44
C ASP A 622 4.75 8.75 16.55
N ALA A 623 5.73 8.60 17.45
CA ALA A 623 5.90 9.46 18.63
C ALA A 623 6.10 10.96 18.29
N ASN A 624 6.72 11.29 17.14
CA ASN A 624 6.90 12.68 16.70
C ASN A 624 5.57 13.35 16.34
N TYR A 625 4.58 12.56 15.92
CA TYR A 625 3.28 13.05 15.48
C TYR A 625 2.21 12.96 16.57
N THR A 626 2.48 12.24 17.67
CA THR A 626 1.54 12.06 18.79
C THR A 626 1.08 13.38 19.38
N ALA A 627 2.00 14.28 19.73
CA ALA A 627 1.64 15.55 20.37
C ALA A 627 0.75 16.46 19.49
N PRO A 628 1.17 16.85 18.25
CA PRO A 628 0.32 17.73 17.43
C PRO A 628 -1.04 17.12 17.11
N ALA A 629 -1.09 15.81 16.87
CA ALA A 629 -2.35 15.12 16.59
C ALA A 629 -3.25 15.02 17.83
N ALA A 630 -2.67 14.81 19.02
CA ALA A 630 -3.41 14.79 20.28
C ALA A 630 -4.10 16.13 20.57
N PHE A 631 -3.41 17.26 20.34
CA PHE A 631 -4.03 18.59 20.48
C PHE A 631 -5.15 18.80 19.47
N GLY A 632 -4.96 18.43 18.20
CA GLY A 632 -6.02 18.45 17.19
C GLY A 632 -7.24 17.61 17.57
N LEU A 633 -7.03 16.39 18.07
CA LEU A 633 -8.11 15.55 18.61
C LEU A 633 -8.81 16.21 19.80
N CYS A 634 -8.05 16.76 20.75
CA CYS A 634 -8.60 17.47 21.92
C CYS A 634 -9.55 18.60 21.48
N ARG A 635 -9.13 19.45 20.55
CA ARG A 635 -9.94 20.55 20.02
C ARG A 635 -11.23 20.06 19.35
N LEU A 636 -11.13 19.06 18.47
CA LEU A 636 -12.30 18.48 17.78
C LEU A 636 -13.29 17.84 18.76
N ARG A 637 -12.80 17.14 19.79
CA ARG A 637 -13.63 16.51 20.82
C ARG A 637 -14.30 17.54 21.72
N ARG A 638 -13.56 18.58 22.14
CA ARG A 638 -14.09 19.72 22.88
C ARG A 638 -15.20 20.45 22.12
N ALA A 639 -15.00 20.70 20.82
CA ALA A 639 -16.01 21.33 19.97
C ALA A 639 -17.32 20.51 19.86
N ARG A 640 -17.25 19.18 20.05
CA ARG A 640 -18.40 18.26 20.07
C ARG A 640 -19.01 18.07 21.47
N GLY A 641 -18.48 18.73 22.50
CA GLY A 641 -18.88 18.51 23.89
C GLY A 641 -18.43 17.16 24.48
N ASP A 642 -17.51 16.46 23.82
CA ASP A 642 -16.97 15.18 24.26
C ASP A 642 -15.74 15.41 25.16
N LEU A 643 -15.99 15.73 26.43
CA LEU A 643 -14.93 15.99 27.41
C LEU A 643 -14.07 14.75 27.67
N ASP A 644 -14.66 13.55 27.76
CA ASP A 644 -13.89 12.32 27.99
C ASP A 644 -12.95 12.02 26.82
N GLY A 645 -13.42 12.20 25.59
CA GLY A 645 -12.59 12.10 24.40
C GLY A 645 -11.47 13.14 24.36
N ALA A 646 -11.73 14.37 24.82
CA ALA A 646 -10.72 15.42 24.89
C ALA A 646 -9.62 15.12 25.92
N LEU A 647 -10.00 14.65 27.11
CA LEU A 647 -9.05 14.23 28.15
C LEU A 647 -8.24 13.01 27.69
N ALA A 648 -8.90 12.03 27.08
CA ALA A 648 -8.23 10.85 26.52
C ALA A 648 -7.22 11.21 25.42
N ALA A 649 -7.52 12.23 24.60
CA ALA A 649 -6.58 12.72 23.59
C ALA A 649 -5.32 13.32 24.22
N LEU A 650 -5.46 14.16 25.25
CA LEU A 650 -4.32 14.73 25.99
C LEU A 650 -3.51 13.65 26.72
N ASP A 651 -4.17 12.57 27.16
CA ASP A 651 -3.53 11.43 27.80
C ASP A 651 -2.65 10.60 26.84
N LEU A 652 -2.80 10.76 25.51
CA LEU A 652 -1.91 10.15 24.52
C LEU A 652 -0.49 10.74 24.55
N VAL A 653 -0.32 11.99 25.01
CA VAL A 653 0.99 12.65 25.01
C VAL A 653 1.88 12.02 26.10
N PRO A 654 2.99 11.36 25.73
CA PRO A 654 3.84 10.66 26.70
C PRO A 654 4.69 11.64 27.51
N SER A 655 5.12 11.24 28.71
CA SER A 655 5.96 12.05 29.60
C SER A 655 7.34 12.39 29.04
N THR A 656 7.80 11.64 28.03
CA THR A 656 9.05 11.91 27.30
C THR A 656 8.90 13.01 26.24
N SER A 657 7.68 13.43 25.90
CA SER A 657 7.42 14.47 24.92
C SER A 657 7.68 15.87 25.49
N ARG A 658 8.23 16.77 24.67
CA ARG A 658 8.38 18.19 25.01
C ARG A 658 7.03 18.88 25.24
N ALA A 659 5.97 18.38 24.61
CA ALA A 659 4.61 18.91 24.73
C ALA A 659 3.85 18.37 25.97
N PHE A 660 4.46 17.48 26.76
CA PHE A 660 3.78 16.86 27.90
C PHE A 660 3.30 17.88 28.92
N VAL A 661 4.12 18.90 29.20
CA VAL A 661 3.79 19.98 30.14
C VAL A 661 2.52 20.71 29.73
N GLU A 662 2.45 21.09 28.46
CA GLU A 662 1.27 21.77 27.91
C GLU A 662 0.03 20.86 27.90
N ALA A 663 0.18 19.58 27.55
CA ALA A 663 -0.92 18.63 27.59
C ALA A 663 -1.51 18.47 29.00
N ARG A 664 -0.66 18.41 30.03
CA ARG A 664 -1.10 18.34 31.43
C ARG A 664 -1.76 19.64 31.89
N ARG A 665 -1.24 20.80 31.46
CA ARG A 665 -1.83 22.11 31.74
C ARG A 665 -3.25 22.22 31.16
N GLN A 666 -3.44 21.85 29.90
CA GLN A 666 -4.76 21.83 29.26
C GLN A 666 -5.71 20.85 29.93
N ARG A 667 -5.22 19.65 30.28
CA ARG A 667 -6.02 18.63 30.97
C ARG A 667 -6.58 19.16 32.29
N ALA A 668 -5.72 19.84 33.07
CA ALA A 668 -6.14 20.47 34.31
C ALA A 668 -7.18 21.58 34.08
N GLY A 669 -6.98 22.45 33.08
CA GLY A 669 -7.94 23.49 32.71
C GLY A 669 -9.31 22.92 32.31
N LEU A 670 -9.33 21.85 31.51
CA LEU A 670 -10.56 21.17 31.09
C LEU A 670 -11.31 20.54 32.27
N LEU A 671 -10.58 19.88 33.18
CA LEU A 671 -11.18 19.29 34.38
C LEU A 671 -11.73 20.35 35.34
N ALA A 672 -11.04 21.48 35.48
CA ALA A 672 -11.48 22.62 36.27
C ALA A 672 -12.78 23.23 35.73
N ALA A 673 -12.87 23.39 34.41
CA ALA A 673 -14.04 23.96 33.74
C ALA A 673 -15.21 22.96 33.56
N SER A 674 -15.02 21.67 33.85
CA SER A 674 -15.97 20.60 33.47
C SER A 674 -17.30 20.59 34.24
N GLY A 675 -17.35 21.19 35.44
CA GLY A 675 -18.51 21.09 36.32
C GLY A 675 -18.78 19.69 36.91
N ARG A 676 -17.88 18.71 36.73
CA ARG A 676 -18.06 17.30 37.20
C ARG A 676 -17.88 17.08 38.70
N GLY A 677 -17.82 18.15 39.49
CA GLY A 677 -17.73 18.11 40.95
C GLY A 677 -16.30 17.97 41.50
N LEU A 678 -16.20 17.77 42.82
CA LEU A 678 -14.96 17.86 43.60
C LEU A 678 -13.87 16.87 43.15
N ASN A 679 -14.23 15.66 42.73
CA ASN A 679 -13.26 14.67 42.21
C ASN A 679 -12.56 15.15 40.93
N SER A 680 -13.28 15.85 40.05
CA SER A 680 -12.69 16.42 38.83
C SER A 680 -11.72 17.55 39.15
N LEU A 681 -12.05 18.37 40.14
CA LEU A 681 -11.19 19.46 40.62
C LEU A 681 -9.92 18.93 41.29
N ALA A 682 -10.02 17.84 42.07
CA ALA A 682 -8.85 17.14 42.60
C ALA A 682 -7.97 16.60 41.45
N ALA A 683 -8.57 15.89 40.48
CA ALA A 683 -7.86 15.38 39.32
C ALA A 683 -7.21 16.47 38.45
N ALA A 684 -7.77 17.70 38.44
CA ALA A 684 -7.16 18.85 37.79
C ALA A 684 -5.82 19.21 38.43
N MET A 685 -5.78 19.30 39.77
CA MET A 685 -4.53 19.58 40.51
C MET A 685 -3.54 18.43 40.39
N ASP A 686 -4.00 17.18 40.45
CA ASP A 686 -3.13 16.01 40.28
C ASP A 686 -2.41 16.03 38.93
N SER A 687 -3.06 16.52 37.86
CA SER A 687 -2.50 16.58 36.51
C SER A 687 -1.24 17.44 36.43
N ILE A 688 -1.15 18.50 37.23
CA ILE A 688 -0.02 19.44 37.23
C ILE A 688 0.92 19.26 38.42
N SER A 689 0.58 18.41 39.40
CA SER A 689 1.36 18.19 40.62
C SER A 689 2.80 17.76 40.35
N ALA A 690 2.98 16.80 39.43
CA ALA A 690 4.26 16.19 39.10
C ALA A 690 5.05 16.89 37.99
N VAL A 691 4.53 18.00 37.45
CA VAL A 691 5.12 18.68 36.28
C VAL A 691 5.48 20.12 36.62
N THR A 692 6.67 20.56 36.20
CA THR A 692 7.07 21.96 36.30
C THR A 692 6.36 22.78 35.22
N ILE A 693 5.39 23.58 35.64
CA ILE A 693 4.73 24.62 34.83
C ILE A 693 5.19 26.00 35.30
N ASP A 694 4.95 27.02 34.48
CA ASP A 694 5.20 28.40 34.85
C ASP A 694 4.53 28.74 36.21
N PRO A 695 5.25 29.38 37.16
CA PRO A 695 4.72 29.64 38.50
C PRO A 695 3.45 30.49 38.51
N LEU A 696 3.33 31.45 37.60
CA LEU A 696 2.16 32.31 37.50
C LEU A 696 0.96 31.52 36.98
N ASP A 697 1.16 30.70 35.94
CA ASP A 697 0.12 29.80 35.42
C ASP A 697 -0.34 28.78 36.48
N ARG A 698 0.59 28.22 37.27
CA ARG A 698 0.23 27.33 38.40
C ARG A 698 -0.66 28.05 39.40
N ALA A 699 -0.24 29.23 39.86
CA ALA A 699 -0.99 29.99 40.85
C ALA A 699 -2.39 30.38 40.34
N ARG A 700 -2.50 30.72 39.04
CA ARG A 700 -3.80 31.04 38.39
C ARG A 700 -4.71 29.82 38.38
N LEU A 701 -4.19 28.66 38.00
CA LEU A 701 -4.95 27.41 37.95
C LEU A 701 -5.37 26.96 39.36
N THR A 702 -4.47 27.01 40.35
CA THR A 702 -4.77 26.70 41.76
C THR A 702 -5.89 27.62 42.29
N ALA A 703 -5.77 28.94 42.09
CA ALA A 703 -6.79 29.89 42.54
C ALA A 703 -8.15 29.58 41.89
N ASN A 704 -8.18 29.34 40.58
CA ASN A 704 -9.42 28.98 39.87
C ASN A 704 -10.03 27.68 40.42
N VAL A 705 -9.25 26.61 40.54
CA VAL A 705 -9.74 25.30 41.01
C VAL A 705 -10.26 25.39 42.44
N LEU A 706 -9.57 26.10 43.33
CA LEU A 706 -10.00 26.27 44.73
C LEU A 706 -11.24 27.17 44.85
N ASP A 707 -11.37 28.19 44.01
CA ASP A 707 -12.56 29.06 43.96
C ASP A 707 -13.81 28.26 43.54
N VAL A 708 -13.69 27.47 42.47
CA VAL A 708 -14.76 26.57 42.00
C VAL A 708 -15.07 25.49 43.04
N ALA A 709 -14.04 24.93 43.69
CA ALA A 709 -14.23 23.93 44.74
C ALA A 709 -14.96 24.51 45.95
N LEU A 710 -14.59 25.72 46.39
CA LEU A 710 -15.23 26.40 47.50
C LEU A 710 -16.70 26.67 47.19
N ALA A 711 -17.00 27.20 46.00
CA ALA A 711 -18.38 27.42 45.56
C ALA A 711 -19.19 26.11 45.58
N LYS A 712 -18.59 24.99 45.13
CA LYS A 712 -19.23 23.67 45.12
C LYS A 712 -19.47 23.12 46.53
N VAL A 713 -18.51 23.28 47.44
CA VAL A 713 -18.67 22.87 48.85
C VAL A 713 -19.76 23.68 49.54
N LEU A 714 -19.87 24.98 49.23
CA LEU A 714 -20.92 25.83 49.78
C LEU A 714 -22.31 25.48 49.24
N SER A 715 -22.42 24.98 48.01
CA SER A 715 -23.71 24.61 47.40
C SER A 715 -24.15 23.18 47.71
N ASP A 716 -23.22 22.22 47.65
CA ASP A 716 -23.53 20.79 47.63
C ASP A 716 -23.07 20.04 48.90
N GLY A 717 -22.27 20.69 49.75
CA GLY A 717 -21.72 20.11 50.95
C GLY A 717 -20.24 19.68 50.82
N ALA A 718 -19.61 19.47 51.97
CA ALA A 718 -18.20 19.13 52.09
C ALA A 718 -17.96 17.61 51.92
N ASP A 719 -16.77 17.25 51.44
CA ASP A 719 -16.27 15.86 51.43
C ASP A 719 -14.81 15.81 51.92
N GLU A 720 -14.63 15.44 53.19
CA GLU A 720 -13.32 15.39 53.85
C GLU A 720 -12.35 14.35 53.25
N LYS A 721 -12.86 13.38 52.48
CA LYS A 721 -12.03 12.36 51.84
C LYS A 721 -11.34 12.91 50.60
N ILE A 722 -11.90 13.94 49.97
CA ILE A 722 -11.35 14.55 48.77
C ILE A 722 -10.34 15.63 49.19
N ARG A 723 -9.18 15.61 48.52
CA ARG A 723 -8.11 16.58 48.70
C ARG A 723 -7.89 17.34 47.39
N ILE A 724 -7.84 18.67 47.47
CA ILE A 724 -7.60 19.55 46.33
C ILE A 724 -6.39 20.41 46.69
N ASP A 725 -5.29 20.20 45.96
CA ASP A 725 -3.98 20.82 46.26
C ASP A 725 -3.54 20.64 47.73
N GLY A 726 -3.79 19.44 48.28
CA GLY A 726 -3.50 19.10 49.69
C GLY A 726 -4.54 19.56 50.71
N HIS A 727 -5.45 20.46 50.36
CA HIS A 727 -6.53 20.94 51.23
C HIS A 727 -7.71 19.96 51.24
N ALA A 728 -8.28 19.65 52.41
CA ALA A 728 -9.54 18.91 52.49
C ALA A 728 -10.66 19.70 51.82
N ALA A 729 -11.58 19.05 51.09
CA ALA A 729 -12.70 19.71 50.44
C ALA A 729 -13.80 20.11 51.45
N THR A 730 -13.42 20.97 52.40
CA THR A 730 -14.29 21.62 53.38
C THR A 730 -14.09 23.13 53.32
N GLU A 731 -15.14 23.90 53.62
CA GLU A 731 -15.11 25.37 53.49
C GLU A 731 -13.90 26.00 54.19
N PRO A 732 -13.56 25.67 55.45
CA PRO A 732 -12.41 26.29 56.11
C PRO A 732 -11.10 26.04 55.35
N HIS A 733 -10.81 24.80 54.96
CA HIS A 733 -9.52 24.45 54.36
C HIS A 733 -9.37 25.03 52.95
N LEU A 734 -10.45 25.03 52.16
CA LEU A 734 -10.45 25.62 50.82
C LEU A 734 -10.31 27.14 50.86
N ARG A 735 -10.94 27.83 51.83
CA ARG A 735 -10.75 29.28 52.04
C ARG A 735 -9.30 29.65 52.33
N ASP A 736 -8.61 28.88 53.18
CA ASP A 736 -7.19 29.12 53.48
C ASP A 736 -6.30 28.93 52.26
N GLY A 737 -6.52 27.84 51.51
CA GLY A 737 -5.78 27.58 50.27
C GLY A 737 -6.01 28.66 49.23
N LEU A 738 -7.26 29.09 49.06
CA LEU A 738 -7.65 30.13 48.10
C LEU A 738 -7.09 31.50 48.49
N GLU A 739 -7.11 31.86 49.77
CA GLU A 739 -6.45 33.07 50.28
C GLU A 739 -4.96 33.04 49.94
N ALA A 740 -4.28 31.93 50.21
CA ALA A 740 -2.85 31.78 49.92
C ALA A 740 -2.56 31.91 48.41
N ALA A 741 -3.39 31.29 47.56
CA ALA A 741 -3.25 31.36 46.11
C ALA A 741 -3.43 32.79 45.58
N TYR A 742 -4.44 33.54 46.04
CA TYR A 742 -4.62 34.95 45.65
C TYR A 742 -3.46 35.85 46.13
N ARG A 743 -2.93 35.61 47.34
CA ARG A 743 -1.75 36.35 47.83
C ARG A 743 -0.50 36.04 47.02
N GLN A 744 -0.31 34.79 46.62
CA GLN A 744 0.79 34.40 45.74
C GLN A 744 0.68 35.07 44.38
N LEU A 745 -0.52 35.09 43.78
CA LEU A 745 -0.78 35.81 42.53
C LEU A 745 -0.48 37.31 42.65
N ALA A 746 -0.90 37.94 43.75
CA ALA A 746 -0.65 39.36 43.98
C ALA A 746 0.86 39.68 44.08
N GLN A 747 1.66 38.79 44.68
CA GLN A 747 3.11 38.93 44.74
C GLN A 747 3.79 38.82 43.37
N MET A 748 3.22 38.01 42.47
CA MET A 748 3.75 37.78 41.12
C MET A 748 3.22 38.78 40.07
N SER A 749 2.17 39.55 40.40
CA SER A 749 1.63 40.56 39.49
C SER A 749 2.56 41.76 39.39
N ASP A 750 2.94 42.17 38.19
CA ASP A 750 3.67 43.41 37.93
C ASP A 750 2.74 44.64 37.85
N ASP A 751 1.45 44.42 37.55
CA ASP A 751 0.44 45.46 37.53
C ASP A 751 -0.08 45.76 38.94
N GLY A 752 -0.08 47.05 39.28
CA GLY A 752 -0.52 47.57 40.58
C GLY A 752 -2.03 47.46 40.78
N GLU A 753 -2.84 47.69 39.74
CA GLU A 753 -4.30 47.55 39.85
C GLU A 753 -4.70 46.08 40.03
N GLU A 754 -4.12 45.20 39.23
CA GLU A 754 -4.30 43.75 39.38
C GLU A 754 -3.88 43.24 40.76
N ARG A 755 -2.75 43.73 41.28
CA ARG A 755 -2.29 43.39 42.63
C ARG A 755 -3.30 43.77 43.71
N VAL A 756 -3.86 44.99 43.64
CA VAL A 756 -4.90 45.44 44.58
C VAL A 756 -6.14 44.54 44.48
N ARG A 757 -6.59 44.24 43.25
CA ARG A 757 -7.74 43.37 43.00
C ARG A 757 -7.56 41.97 43.62
N LEU A 758 -6.38 41.37 43.46
CA LEU A 758 -6.05 40.05 44.00
C LEU A 758 -5.97 40.06 45.54
N VAL A 759 -5.41 41.11 46.14
CA VAL A 759 -5.41 41.29 47.60
C VAL A 759 -6.84 41.41 48.15
N ASP A 760 -7.71 42.16 47.46
CA ASP A 760 -9.11 42.28 47.85
C ASP A 760 -9.88 40.96 47.70
N GLN A 761 -9.55 40.14 46.70
CA GLN A 761 -10.08 38.78 46.59
C GLN A 761 -9.60 37.89 47.76
N ALA A 762 -8.31 37.92 48.09
CA ALA A 762 -7.75 37.19 49.23
C ALA A 762 -8.44 37.57 50.56
N ASN A 763 -8.67 38.87 50.78
CA ASN A 763 -9.32 39.37 52.00
C ASN A 763 -10.80 38.96 52.09
N ARG A 764 -11.51 38.84 50.96
CA ARG A 764 -12.91 38.40 50.91
C ARG A 764 -13.10 36.92 51.25
N VAL A 765 -12.14 36.08 50.90
CA VAL A 765 -12.24 34.62 51.13
C VAL A 765 -11.73 34.19 52.50
N ARG A 766 -10.96 35.05 53.18
CA ARG A 766 -10.39 34.84 54.52
C ARG A 766 -11.44 34.40 55.55
N ARG A 767 -11.09 33.41 56.37
CA ARG A 767 -11.96 32.85 57.43
C ARG A 767 -12.45 33.88 58.47
N TRP A 768 -11.68 34.95 58.66
CA TRP A 768 -11.93 36.00 59.65
C TRP A 768 -11.97 37.35 58.92
N THR A 769 -13.12 37.69 58.34
CA THR A 769 -13.41 39.10 58.03
C THR A 769 -13.64 39.81 59.36
N LEU A 770 -12.82 40.82 59.68
CA LEU A 770 -13.15 41.82 60.69
C LEU A 770 -14.56 42.34 60.36
N ARG A 771 -15.54 41.99 61.21
CA ARG A 771 -16.89 42.57 61.14
C ARG A 771 -16.86 44.04 61.52
#